data_AF-A0AAD6YEI4-F1
#
_entry.id   AF-A0AAD6YEI4-F1
#
_cell.length_a   1.000
_cell.length_b   1.000
_cell.length_c   1.000
_cell.angle_alpha   90.00
_cell.angle_beta   90.00
_cell.angle_gamma   90.00
#
_symmetry.space_group_name_H-M   'P 1'
#
loop_
_entity.id
_entity.type
_entity.pdbx_description
1 polymer ?
#
loop_
_entity_poly.entity_id
_entity_poly.type
_entity_poly.pdbx_seq_one_letter_code
_entity_poly.pdbx_strand_id
1 'polypeptide(L)'
;MHIVHLVLAATLGQSAAAQQIWDITKWDRTKLFTSLAPSTPINFVTPGPAASADIIVTETSVFQTINGFGGSLTDSSALTLNNLKTKNQANYWSILGHMFSVADGADASGFSYVRVPIGASDFSAKLYSLDDVSGDTSFNSFNINNAPSYLYSVLLDIISINPALKARALTSFLHALTPPAGAHSTMEPARMDENDRNNEWRDDTVEPCLCMCELSIPLTSFNVESIADSKYLLKAVQGFQGKGISVYAISVQNEPENSNPSYPTCTMTPAVEGQIGAALRTLLNQNGLSGVKLVGYEHNWNDAAAYPVTLMNDDGGSYDGVAFHCYQGTYTQMASFHNAWPSKNVYFTECSGTFGSDWWSDIKWYMDNLWVGSMANFAGVGLMYNLALDGNGNPILPGTTSCGGGCRPLVTVNSDGSFSYNQEFYAMAQASKAIIPKDAGGPWGRRIGVSVQGSLAWALRVAAYSTKRISSTDFNRYSIVVLNWDDSASTTWNPVDVTATIEFRGMQATYTFPVGVTTLWWFAAPNAQGLVTEFNATTVPINNTAFSSVALSSSAKASSASAHSGSSSVVGSNTLPIPSVSASATARTSFAKVGSSAMPIASPAVQPHITSTSVAVGTPAPSAGGAHANSILPSSSAATLVSNANNGTLPSGNHTVLAANSTLAGNATSSASNSTHATALRH
;
A
#
# COMPACT_ATOMS: atom_id res chain seq x y z
N MET A 1 -6.46 58.77 -39.67
CA MET A 1 -5.68 57.98 -38.69
C MET A 1 -6.64 57.38 -37.67
N HIS A 2 -7.03 56.11 -37.82
CA HIS A 2 -7.50 55.28 -36.71
C HIS A 2 -7.11 53.84 -37.06
N ILE A 3 -5.94 53.44 -36.56
CA ILE A 3 -5.42 52.07 -36.69
C ILE A 3 -6.12 51.25 -35.61
N VAL A 4 -7.03 50.38 -36.04
CA VAL A 4 -7.60 49.32 -35.19
C VAL A 4 -6.50 48.28 -34.99
N HIS A 5 -5.92 48.23 -33.80
CA HIS A 5 -5.06 47.11 -33.40
C HIS A 5 -5.96 45.91 -33.13
N LEU A 6 -6.00 44.99 -34.10
CA LEU A 6 -6.51 43.65 -33.91
C LEU A 6 -5.46 42.88 -33.08
N VAL A 7 -5.66 42.79 -31.76
CA VAL A 7 -4.87 41.91 -30.91
C VAL A 7 -5.32 40.49 -31.20
N LEU A 8 -4.59 39.80 -32.07
CA LEU A 8 -4.71 38.37 -32.27
C LEU A 8 -4.20 37.69 -31.00
N ALA A 9 -5.10 37.28 -30.12
CA ALA A 9 -4.78 36.40 -29.01
C ALA A 9 -4.41 35.03 -29.61
N ALA A 10 -3.12 34.83 -29.90
CA ALA A 10 -2.58 33.51 -30.16
C ALA A 10 -2.69 32.71 -28.85
N THR A 11 -3.75 31.90 -28.73
CA THR A 11 -3.79 30.83 -27.75
C THR A 11 -2.65 29.87 -28.10
N LEU A 12 -1.51 30.04 -27.43
CA LEU A 12 -0.43 29.05 -27.41
C LEU A 12 -1.04 27.77 -26.84
N GLY A 13 -1.48 26.87 -27.73
CA GLY A 13 -1.81 25.51 -27.33
C GLY A 13 -0.58 24.92 -26.67
N GLN A 14 -0.67 24.67 -25.35
CA GLN A 14 0.41 23.99 -24.63
C GLN A 14 0.52 22.59 -25.24
N SER A 15 1.63 22.34 -25.93
CA SER A 15 1.89 21.08 -26.61
C SER A 15 2.00 19.94 -25.60
N ALA A 16 1.06 18.98 -25.64
CA ALA A 16 1.29 17.65 -25.11
C ALA A 16 2.12 16.87 -26.13
N ALA A 17 3.30 16.38 -25.74
CA ALA A 17 4.10 15.52 -26.59
C ALA A 17 3.67 14.07 -26.35
N ALA A 18 3.16 13.41 -27.39
CA ALA A 18 2.69 12.03 -27.29
C ALA A 18 3.85 11.03 -27.39
N GLN A 19 4.20 10.42 -26.27
CA GLN A 19 4.58 9.01 -26.25
C GLN A 19 3.66 8.34 -25.25
N GLN A 20 2.85 7.41 -25.72
CA GLN A 20 1.92 6.68 -24.89
C GLN A 20 2.31 5.22 -24.91
N ILE A 21 2.65 4.74 -23.74
CA ILE A 21 2.79 3.32 -23.49
C ILE A 21 1.67 2.97 -22.53
N TRP A 22 1.08 1.80 -22.73
CA TRP A 22 0.15 1.27 -21.77
C TRP A 22 0.50 -0.13 -21.35
N ASP A 23 0.18 -0.42 -20.10
CA ASP A 23 0.33 -1.74 -19.51
C ASP A 23 -1.08 -2.32 -19.33
N ILE A 24 -1.30 -3.58 -19.73
CA ILE A 24 -2.64 -4.21 -19.70
C ILE A 24 -2.63 -5.51 -18.90
N THR A 25 -3.66 -5.66 -18.07
CA THR A 25 -4.07 -6.93 -17.46
C THR A 25 -5.51 -7.22 -17.89
N LYS A 26 -5.73 -8.24 -18.73
CA LYS A 26 -7.07 -8.61 -19.22
C LYS A 26 -7.78 -9.58 -18.29
N TRP A 27 -9.11 -9.51 -18.26
CA TRP A 27 -9.95 -10.43 -17.49
C TRP A 27 -9.71 -11.90 -17.86
N ASP A 28 -9.46 -12.19 -19.14
CA ASP A 28 -9.22 -13.53 -19.72
C ASP A 28 -7.79 -14.04 -19.51
N ARG A 29 -6.93 -13.27 -18.83
CA ARG A 29 -5.51 -13.58 -18.57
C ARG A 29 -4.63 -13.71 -19.83
N THR A 30 -5.13 -13.37 -21.02
CA THR A 30 -4.31 -13.42 -22.26
C THR A 30 -3.20 -12.37 -22.28
N LYS A 31 -3.35 -11.33 -21.44
CA LYS A 31 -2.35 -10.30 -21.13
C LYS A 31 -2.35 -10.07 -19.63
N LEU A 32 -1.17 -10.14 -19.02
CA LEU A 32 -0.98 -10.00 -17.59
C LEU A 32 0.17 -9.02 -17.36
N PHE A 33 -0.17 -7.79 -16.92
CA PHE A 33 0.75 -6.67 -16.79
C PHE A 33 1.72 -6.54 -17.98
N THR A 34 1.17 -6.58 -19.20
CA THR A 34 1.94 -6.57 -20.44
C THR A 34 2.07 -5.16 -20.97
N SER A 35 3.30 -4.69 -21.16
CA SER A 35 3.55 -3.42 -21.83
C SER A 35 3.29 -3.51 -23.34
N LEU A 36 2.52 -2.56 -23.87
CA LEU A 36 2.18 -2.47 -25.27
C LEU A 36 2.47 -1.05 -25.75
N ALA A 37 3.32 -0.95 -26.77
CA ALA A 37 3.48 0.27 -27.54
C ALA A 37 2.56 0.17 -28.76
N PRO A 38 1.55 1.04 -28.92
CA PRO A 38 0.72 1.01 -30.11
C PRO A 38 1.53 1.34 -31.37
N SER A 39 1.18 0.68 -32.47
CA SER A 39 1.69 1.01 -33.81
C SER A 39 1.26 2.41 -34.27
N THR A 40 0.20 2.97 -33.69
CA THR A 40 -0.28 4.33 -33.94
C THR A 40 -0.42 5.06 -32.60
N PRO A 41 0.37 6.11 -32.32
CA PRO A 41 0.23 6.87 -31.08
C PRO A 41 -1.19 7.41 -30.93
N ILE A 42 -1.79 7.28 -29.75
CA ILE A 42 -3.02 8.05 -29.47
C ILE A 42 -2.57 9.49 -29.25
N ASN A 43 -3.18 10.42 -29.96
CA ASN A 43 -2.80 11.82 -29.87
C ASN A 43 -3.93 12.60 -29.20
N PHE A 44 -3.56 13.50 -28.31
CA PHE A 44 -4.48 14.52 -27.85
C PHE A 44 -4.65 15.56 -28.96
N VAL A 45 -5.89 15.73 -29.42
CA VAL A 45 -6.25 16.65 -30.50
C VAL A 45 -7.25 17.69 -29.99
N THR A 46 -7.34 18.81 -30.68
CA THR A 46 -8.38 19.80 -30.39
C THR A 46 -9.75 19.18 -30.62
N PRO A 47 -10.65 19.19 -29.61
CA PRO A 47 -11.99 18.64 -29.75
C PRO A 47 -12.82 19.44 -30.75
N GLY A 48 -13.81 18.78 -31.37
CA GLY A 48 -14.82 19.47 -32.17
C GLY A 48 -15.72 20.36 -31.29
N PRO A 49 -16.48 21.32 -31.89
CA PRO A 49 -17.27 22.31 -31.15
C PRO A 49 -18.34 21.76 -30.18
N ALA A 50 -18.70 20.48 -30.29
CA ALA A 50 -19.75 19.83 -29.51
C ALA A 50 -19.26 18.57 -28.76
N ALA A 51 -17.94 18.36 -28.64
CA ALA A 51 -17.41 17.12 -28.07
C ALA A 51 -17.35 17.17 -26.53
N SER A 52 -18.24 16.43 -25.88
CA SER A 52 -18.11 16.07 -24.45
C SER A 52 -17.08 14.94 -24.29
N ALA A 53 -16.35 14.93 -23.16
CA ALA A 53 -15.43 13.84 -22.83
C ALA A 53 -16.02 12.91 -21.78
N ASP A 54 -15.63 11.64 -21.85
CA ASP A 54 -16.05 10.59 -20.93
C ASP A 54 -15.18 10.55 -19.68
N ILE A 55 -13.88 10.79 -19.82
CA ILE A 55 -12.91 10.88 -18.72
C ILE A 55 -12.29 12.28 -18.75
N ILE A 56 -12.41 13.05 -17.67
CA ILE A 56 -11.82 14.39 -17.56
C ILE A 56 -10.72 14.35 -16.52
N VAL A 57 -9.48 14.66 -16.92
CA VAL A 57 -8.30 14.72 -16.04
C VAL A 57 -7.99 16.17 -15.69
N THR A 58 -8.10 16.50 -14.40
CA THR A 58 -7.97 17.85 -13.86
C THR A 58 -6.68 17.98 -13.06
N GLU A 59 -5.59 18.34 -13.73
CA GLU A 59 -4.26 18.48 -13.09
C GLU A 59 -4.18 19.57 -12.02
N THR A 60 -5.08 20.56 -12.05
CA THR A 60 -5.13 21.65 -11.07
C THR A 60 -5.75 21.21 -9.73
N SER A 61 -6.49 20.10 -9.72
CA SER A 61 -6.99 19.48 -8.50
C SER A 61 -5.95 18.48 -7.98
N VAL A 62 -5.00 18.96 -7.18
CA VAL A 62 -3.90 18.14 -6.64
C VAL A 62 -4.24 17.64 -5.24
N PHE A 63 -3.99 16.35 -4.98
CA PHE A 63 -4.21 15.72 -3.68
C PHE A 63 -2.88 15.23 -3.07
N GLN A 64 -2.93 14.13 -2.32
CA GLN A 64 -1.79 13.55 -1.62
C GLN A 64 -0.73 12.99 -2.57
N THR A 65 0.52 12.97 -2.08
CA THR A 65 1.60 12.21 -2.71
C THR A 65 1.39 10.73 -2.50
N ILE A 66 1.62 9.92 -3.53
CA ILE A 66 1.64 8.47 -3.42
C ILE A 66 3.06 8.05 -3.09
N ASN A 67 3.27 7.67 -1.84
CA ASN A 67 4.55 7.28 -1.29
C ASN A 67 5.04 5.92 -1.78
N GLY A 68 4.13 5.05 -2.25
CA GLY A 68 4.49 3.80 -2.88
C GLY A 68 3.45 2.71 -2.72
N PHE A 69 3.66 1.63 -3.48
CA PHE A 69 2.91 0.39 -3.38
C PHE A 69 3.86 -0.78 -3.09
N GLY A 70 3.33 -1.89 -2.59
CA GLY A 70 4.10 -3.11 -2.36
C GLY A 70 3.43 -4.06 -1.38
N GLY A 71 4.21 -4.64 -0.49
CA GLY A 71 3.66 -5.56 0.50
C GLY A 71 4.58 -5.81 1.68
N SER A 72 4.21 -6.79 2.50
CA SER A 72 4.94 -7.18 3.69
C SER A 72 5.96 -8.28 3.40
N LEU A 73 7.22 -8.00 3.74
CA LEU A 73 8.28 -9.00 3.82
C LEU A 73 8.24 -9.62 5.22
N THR A 74 7.30 -10.55 5.40
CA THR A 74 7.22 -11.40 6.60
C THR A 74 8.42 -12.36 6.66
N ASP A 75 8.66 -12.99 7.81
CA ASP A 75 9.70 -14.02 7.93
C ASP A 75 9.45 -15.16 6.94
N SER A 76 8.18 -15.57 6.78
CA SER A 76 7.79 -16.58 5.79
C SER A 76 8.07 -16.14 4.35
N SER A 77 7.80 -14.87 4.02
CA SER A 77 8.14 -14.33 2.69
C SER A 77 9.64 -14.30 2.45
N ALA A 78 10.41 -13.83 3.44
CA ALA A 78 11.86 -13.78 3.33
C ALA A 78 12.47 -15.18 3.23
N LEU A 79 11.97 -16.15 4.00
CA LEU A 79 12.43 -17.54 3.95
C LEU A 79 12.13 -18.17 2.59
N THR A 80 10.92 -17.98 2.07
CA THR A 80 10.51 -18.50 0.74
C THR A 80 11.42 -17.97 -0.36
N LEU A 81 11.65 -16.65 -0.38
CA LEU A 81 12.53 -16.01 -1.34
C LEU A 81 13.99 -16.43 -1.17
N ASN A 82 14.49 -16.53 0.07
CA ASN A 82 15.86 -16.97 0.34
C ASN A 82 16.10 -18.43 -0.10
N ASN A 83 15.13 -19.32 0.15
CA ASN A 83 15.20 -20.70 -0.32
C ASN A 83 15.20 -20.76 -1.86
N LEU A 84 14.38 -19.91 -2.50
CA LEU A 84 14.42 -19.78 -3.95
C LEU A 84 15.77 -19.25 -4.44
N LYS A 85 16.41 -18.30 -3.74
CA LYS A 85 17.74 -17.79 -4.10
C LYS A 85 18.78 -18.91 -4.16
N THR A 86 18.73 -19.86 -3.21
CA THR A 86 19.60 -21.04 -3.21
C THR A 86 19.21 -22.05 -4.29
N LYS A 87 17.90 -22.24 -4.53
CA LYS A 87 17.40 -23.27 -5.44
C LYS A 87 17.46 -22.88 -6.92
N ASN A 88 17.04 -21.67 -7.22
CA ASN A 88 17.01 -21.07 -8.54
C ASN A 88 17.22 -19.56 -8.43
N GLN A 89 18.50 -19.18 -8.37
CA GLN A 89 18.92 -17.78 -8.22
C GLN A 89 18.40 -16.87 -9.35
N ALA A 90 18.26 -17.39 -10.57
CA ALA A 90 17.74 -16.63 -11.70
C ALA A 90 16.28 -16.22 -11.48
N ASN A 91 15.43 -17.16 -11.03
CA ASN A 91 14.03 -16.87 -10.71
C ASN A 91 13.90 -15.92 -9.52
N TYR A 92 14.74 -16.08 -8.49
CA TYR A 92 14.79 -15.12 -7.38
C TYR A 92 15.03 -13.68 -7.86
N TRP A 93 16.08 -13.45 -8.64
CA TRP A 93 16.38 -12.10 -9.17
C TRP A 93 15.34 -11.62 -10.18
N SER A 94 14.73 -12.54 -10.96
CA SER A 94 13.61 -12.20 -11.85
C SER A 94 12.41 -11.68 -11.06
N ILE A 95 12.06 -12.33 -9.95
CA ILE A 95 10.95 -11.90 -9.09
C ILE A 95 11.23 -10.51 -8.53
N LEU A 96 12.40 -10.32 -7.89
CA LEU A 96 12.72 -9.04 -7.28
C LEU A 96 12.86 -7.92 -8.32
N GLY A 97 13.48 -8.20 -9.47
CA GLY A 97 13.59 -7.26 -10.57
C GLY A 97 12.24 -6.82 -11.12
N HIS A 98 11.33 -7.77 -11.36
CA HIS A 98 10.00 -7.48 -11.87
C HIS A 98 9.11 -6.75 -10.85
N MET A 99 9.28 -7.03 -9.56
CA MET A 99 8.51 -6.36 -8.49
C MET A 99 9.05 -4.98 -8.13
N PHE A 100 10.37 -4.78 -8.06
CA PHE A 100 10.95 -3.60 -7.41
C PHE A 100 11.73 -2.68 -8.36
N SER A 101 12.07 -3.10 -9.58
CA SER A 101 12.79 -2.21 -10.49
C SER A 101 11.94 -0.99 -10.85
N VAL A 102 12.48 0.19 -10.54
CA VAL A 102 11.91 1.50 -10.89
C VAL A 102 12.57 2.10 -12.13
N ALA A 103 13.47 1.35 -12.78
CA ALA A 103 14.12 1.82 -13.98
C ALA A 103 13.07 2.10 -15.08
N ASP A 104 13.19 3.26 -15.70
CA ASP A 104 12.32 3.64 -16.80
C ASP A 104 12.43 2.63 -17.95
N GLY A 105 11.29 2.22 -18.49
CA GLY A 105 11.23 1.16 -19.50
C GLY A 105 11.50 -0.26 -18.99
N ALA A 106 11.77 -0.45 -17.68
CA ALA A 106 11.77 -1.80 -17.12
C ALA A 106 10.36 -2.39 -17.23
N ASP A 107 10.26 -3.63 -17.70
CA ASP A 107 9.06 -4.44 -17.64
C ASP A 107 8.85 -4.91 -16.19
N ALA A 108 8.53 -3.96 -15.31
CA ALA A 108 8.49 -4.12 -13.87
C ALA A 108 7.46 -3.17 -13.23
N SER A 109 6.88 -3.61 -12.10
CA SER A 109 5.85 -2.88 -11.35
C SER A 109 6.42 -1.74 -10.50
N GLY A 110 7.71 -1.81 -10.14
CA GLY A 110 8.43 -0.78 -9.39
C GLY A 110 7.83 -0.48 -8.03
N PHE A 111 7.44 -1.52 -7.29
CA PHE A 111 7.07 -1.40 -5.88
C PHE A 111 8.18 -0.68 -5.11
N SER A 112 7.76 0.21 -4.22
CA SER A 112 8.64 1.18 -3.57
C SER A 112 8.40 1.30 -2.08
N TYR A 113 7.58 0.40 -1.53
CA TYR A 113 7.26 0.37 -0.13
C TYR A 113 7.17 -1.08 0.35
N VAL A 114 7.88 -1.40 1.44
CA VAL A 114 7.86 -2.72 2.08
C VAL A 114 7.54 -2.54 3.56
N ARG A 115 6.63 -3.37 4.07
CA ARG A 115 6.32 -3.49 5.50
C ARG A 115 7.04 -4.70 6.10
N VAL A 116 7.59 -4.57 7.29
CA VAL A 116 8.34 -5.64 7.97
C VAL A 116 7.84 -5.75 9.41
N PRO A 117 7.36 -6.92 9.84
CA PRO A 117 7.08 -7.17 11.25
C PRO A 117 8.34 -7.03 12.12
N ILE A 118 8.21 -6.39 13.29
CA ILE A 118 9.18 -6.39 14.38
C ILE A 118 8.75 -7.53 15.32
N GLY A 119 9.61 -8.54 15.46
CA GLY A 119 9.26 -9.78 16.14
C GLY A 119 8.49 -10.76 15.24
N ALA A 120 8.02 -11.85 15.84
CA ALA A 120 7.21 -12.84 15.13
C ALA A 120 5.82 -12.30 14.77
N SER A 121 5.35 -12.68 13.58
CA SER A 121 3.96 -12.55 13.15
C SER A 121 3.31 -13.94 13.03
N ASP A 122 2.04 -13.97 12.64
CA ASP A 122 1.38 -15.19 12.15
C ASP A 122 2.09 -15.81 10.93
N PHE A 123 2.89 -15.04 10.19
CA PHE A 123 3.79 -15.49 9.12
C PHE A 123 5.25 -15.51 9.55
N SER A 124 5.52 -16.25 10.63
CA SER A 124 6.85 -16.58 11.11
C SER A 124 6.96 -18.08 11.40
N ALA A 125 8.14 -18.67 11.21
CA ALA A 125 8.34 -20.10 11.44
C ALA A 125 8.29 -20.50 12.94
N LYS A 126 8.46 -19.53 13.84
CA LYS A 126 8.40 -19.69 15.30
C LYS A 126 8.02 -18.37 15.96
N LEU A 127 7.53 -18.45 17.20
CA LEU A 127 7.30 -17.30 18.06
C LEU A 127 8.64 -16.76 18.58
N TYR A 128 8.80 -15.43 18.59
CA TYR A 128 9.93 -14.73 19.21
C TYR A 128 9.63 -13.22 19.32
N SER A 129 10.36 -12.53 20.18
CA SER A 129 10.54 -11.08 20.15
C SER A 129 12.03 -10.72 20.02
N LEU A 130 12.32 -9.43 19.89
CA LEU A 130 13.71 -8.96 19.90
C LEU A 130 14.29 -8.90 21.32
N ASP A 131 13.50 -9.13 22.36
CA ASP A 131 13.94 -9.23 23.76
C ASP A 131 13.02 -10.18 24.56
N ASP A 132 13.32 -11.48 24.52
CA ASP A 132 12.53 -12.51 25.20
C ASP A 132 12.90 -12.70 26.69
N VAL A 133 13.74 -11.85 27.26
CA VAL A 133 14.15 -11.97 28.68
C VAL A 133 13.15 -11.23 29.57
N SER A 134 12.33 -12.02 30.27
CA SER A 134 11.36 -11.55 31.27
C SER A 134 11.98 -10.57 32.28
N GLY A 135 11.35 -9.40 32.45
CA GLY A 135 11.80 -8.35 33.36
C GLY A 135 12.96 -7.46 32.86
N ASP A 136 13.46 -7.63 31.63
CA ASP A 136 14.53 -6.79 31.07
C ASP A 136 14.05 -5.40 30.62
N THR A 137 13.72 -4.57 31.61
CA THR A 137 13.37 -3.14 31.41
C THR A 137 14.53 -2.27 30.89
N SER A 138 15.76 -2.79 30.94
CA SER A 138 16.96 -2.08 30.50
C SER A 138 17.35 -2.39 29.06
N PHE A 139 16.71 -3.39 28.44
CA PHE A 139 17.01 -3.90 27.10
C PHE A 139 18.50 -4.30 26.95
N ASN A 140 19.05 -4.97 27.96
CA ASN A 140 20.41 -5.50 27.92
C ASN A 140 20.49 -6.77 27.06
N SER A 141 19.37 -7.49 26.95
CA SER A 141 19.21 -8.74 26.22
C SER A 141 18.61 -8.53 24.83
N PHE A 142 18.18 -7.30 24.52
CA PHE A 142 17.72 -6.91 23.19
C PHE A 142 18.71 -7.34 22.11
N ASN A 143 18.22 -8.11 21.14
CA ASN A 143 19.02 -8.63 20.05
C ASN A 143 18.23 -8.62 18.74
N ILE A 144 18.61 -7.69 17.86
CA ILE A 144 18.07 -7.59 16.49
C ILE A 144 18.26 -8.89 15.67
N ASN A 145 19.20 -9.76 16.06
CA ASN A 145 19.45 -11.04 15.40
C ASN A 145 18.54 -12.18 15.88
N ASN A 146 17.60 -11.92 16.80
CA ASN A 146 16.54 -12.88 17.09
C ASN A 146 15.63 -13.08 15.87
N ALA A 147 15.43 -12.00 15.09
CA ALA A 147 14.84 -12.11 13.76
C ALA A 147 15.80 -12.84 12.81
N PRO A 148 15.26 -13.66 11.89
CA PRO A 148 16.07 -14.50 11.02
C PRO A 148 16.96 -13.67 10.09
N SER A 149 18.22 -14.08 9.92
CA SER A 149 19.20 -13.34 9.11
C SER A 149 18.81 -13.18 7.63
N TYR A 150 18.04 -14.13 7.09
CA TYR A 150 17.54 -14.07 5.71
C TYR A 150 16.56 -12.91 5.48
N LEU A 151 15.86 -12.43 6.51
CA LEU A 151 15.00 -11.25 6.43
C LEU A 151 15.80 -10.04 5.98
N TYR A 152 16.89 -9.76 6.69
CA TYR A 152 17.77 -8.63 6.38
C TYR A 152 18.47 -8.81 5.03
N SER A 153 18.90 -10.04 4.70
CA SER A 153 19.53 -10.31 3.40
C SER A 153 18.59 -9.99 2.24
N VAL A 154 17.36 -10.52 2.27
CA VAL A 154 16.38 -10.29 1.20
C VAL A 154 15.97 -8.82 1.12
N LEU A 155 15.82 -8.14 2.27
CA LEU A 155 15.49 -6.72 2.27
C LEU A 155 16.61 -5.86 1.66
N LEU A 156 17.87 -6.18 1.95
CA LEU A 156 19.02 -5.50 1.34
C LEU A 156 19.12 -5.79 -0.17
N ASP A 157 18.80 -7.02 -0.61
CA ASP A 157 18.71 -7.36 -2.04
C ASP A 157 17.61 -6.52 -2.73
N ILE A 158 16.44 -6.34 -2.10
CA ILE A 158 15.37 -5.46 -2.60
C ILE A 158 15.84 -4.01 -2.69
N ILE A 159 16.48 -3.48 -1.63
CA ILE A 159 17.02 -2.11 -1.60
C ILE A 159 18.08 -1.91 -2.69
N SER A 160 18.88 -2.93 -3.00
CA SER A 160 19.87 -2.85 -4.08
C SER A 160 19.25 -2.65 -5.46
N ILE A 161 18.03 -3.14 -5.67
CA ILE A 161 17.26 -2.97 -6.91
C ILE A 161 16.53 -1.63 -6.91
N ASN A 162 15.98 -1.23 -5.76
CA ASN A 162 15.27 0.03 -5.59
C ASN A 162 15.86 0.84 -4.41
N PRO A 163 16.88 1.67 -4.64
CA PRO A 163 17.46 2.51 -3.59
C PRO A 163 16.50 3.56 -3.02
N ALA A 164 15.38 3.83 -3.72
CA ALA A 164 14.33 4.75 -3.26
C ALA A 164 13.24 4.04 -2.43
N LEU A 165 13.42 2.74 -2.12
CA LEU A 165 12.50 1.95 -1.31
C LEU A 165 12.29 2.59 0.08
N LYS A 166 11.02 2.71 0.47
CA LYS A 166 10.63 3.06 1.84
C LYS A 166 10.35 1.78 2.61
N ALA A 167 11.22 1.45 3.56
CA ALA A 167 10.99 0.35 4.48
C ALA A 167 10.24 0.85 5.72
N ARG A 168 9.09 0.26 6.03
CA ARG A 168 8.37 0.47 7.28
C ARG A 168 8.53 -0.73 8.19
N ALA A 169 8.95 -0.49 9.41
CA ALA A 169 8.94 -1.49 10.46
C ALA A 169 7.62 -1.37 11.24
N LEU A 170 7.01 -2.48 11.62
CA LEU A 170 5.79 -2.47 12.43
C LEU A 170 5.88 -3.55 13.49
N THR A 171 5.53 -3.21 14.71
CA THR A 171 5.35 -4.20 15.77
C THR A 171 4.18 -5.13 15.47
N SER A 172 4.47 -6.42 15.35
CA SER A 172 3.45 -7.47 15.36
C SER A 172 3.18 -7.98 16.78
N PHE A 173 4.17 -7.81 17.68
CA PHE A 173 4.08 -8.22 19.06
C PHE A 173 4.97 -7.36 19.97
N LEU A 174 4.40 -6.88 21.07
CA LEU A 174 5.12 -6.26 22.16
C LEU A 174 5.22 -7.30 23.28
N HIS A 175 6.32 -8.05 23.32
CA HIS A 175 6.74 -8.75 24.53
C HIS A 175 7.86 -7.92 25.15
N ALA A 176 7.53 -7.16 26.18
CA ALA A 176 8.45 -6.80 27.23
C ALA A 176 7.60 -6.38 28.43
N LEU A 177 7.94 -6.93 29.60
CA LEU A 177 7.53 -6.50 30.94
C LEU A 177 6.40 -7.25 31.66
N THR A 178 6.56 -8.54 31.92
CA THR A 178 5.97 -9.12 33.15
C THR A 178 6.06 -8.14 34.33
N PRO A 179 4.94 -7.78 35.00
CA PRO A 179 5.00 -6.87 36.14
C PRO A 179 5.87 -7.50 37.23
N PRO A 180 6.54 -6.69 38.07
CA PRO A 180 7.39 -7.19 39.15
C PRO A 180 6.60 -8.19 40.00
N ALA A 181 7.24 -9.31 40.34
CA ALA A 181 6.67 -10.41 41.12
C ALA A 181 5.90 -9.87 42.34
N GLY A 182 4.56 -9.87 42.24
CA GLY A 182 3.69 -9.24 43.24
C GLY A 182 2.27 -8.91 42.78
N ALA A 183 2.01 -8.87 41.46
CA ALA A 183 0.69 -8.57 40.89
C ALA A 183 -0.14 -9.82 40.51
N HIS A 184 0.11 -10.98 41.13
CA HIS A 184 -0.73 -12.17 40.93
C HIS A 184 -2.00 -12.07 41.77
N SER A 185 -3.10 -11.57 41.20
CA SER A 185 -4.44 -11.91 41.68
C SER A 185 -5.04 -13.00 40.79
N THR A 186 -4.87 -14.24 41.24
CA THR A 186 -5.72 -15.42 40.98
C THR A 186 -6.45 -15.49 39.63
N MET A 187 -5.88 -16.22 38.66
CA MET A 187 -6.68 -17.00 37.71
C MET A 187 -6.38 -18.48 37.93
N GLU A 188 -7.43 -19.24 38.24
CA GLU A 188 -7.37 -20.70 38.35
C GLU A 188 -6.96 -21.32 36.99
N PRO A 189 -6.11 -22.36 36.98
CA PRO A 189 -5.92 -23.17 35.79
C PRO A 189 -7.20 -23.93 35.47
N ALA A 190 -7.59 -23.93 34.19
CA ALA A 190 -8.61 -24.84 33.69
C ALA A 190 -8.23 -26.28 34.08
N ARG A 191 -9.12 -26.95 34.80
CA ARG A 191 -8.96 -28.31 35.31
C ARG A 191 -8.45 -29.27 34.23
N MET A 192 -7.30 -29.90 34.47
CA MET A 192 -6.95 -31.17 33.87
C MET A 192 -7.72 -32.30 34.57
N ASP A 193 -8.36 -33.16 33.78
CA ASP A 193 -8.81 -34.49 34.22
C ASP A 193 -7.59 -35.42 34.31
N GLU A 194 -7.54 -36.24 35.34
CA GLU A 194 -6.33 -36.83 35.94
C GLU A 194 -6.00 -38.23 35.38
N ASN A 195 -6.20 -38.48 34.08
CA ASN A 195 -6.14 -39.87 33.56
C ASN A 195 -5.39 -40.13 32.23
N ASP A 196 -4.43 -39.30 31.81
CA ASP A 196 -3.55 -39.65 30.68
C ASP A 196 -2.07 -39.76 31.08
N ARG A 197 -1.70 -40.93 31.61
CA ARG A 197 -0.31 -41.38 31.74
C ARG A 197 0.05 -42.18 30.49
N ASN A 198 0.57 -41.53 29.45
CA ASN A 198 1.49 -42.13 28.46
C ASN A 198 2.15 -41.07 27.54
N ASN A 199 3.34 -40.65 27.96
CA ASN A 199 4.52 -40.22 27.22
C ASN A 199 4.45 -40.15 25.67
N GLU A 200 4.18 -38.97 25.11
CA GLU A 200 4.82 -38.40 23.92
C GLU A 200 5.03 -36.90 24.18
N TRP A 201 6.21 -36.37 23.84
CA TRP A 201 6.60 -34.98 24.08
C TRP A 201 5.64 -34.01 23.36
N ARG A 202 4.62 -33.53 24.06
CA ARG A 202 3.94 -32.28 23.73
C ARG A 202 4.70 -31.16 24.43
N ASP A 203 5.09 -30.19 23.61
CA ASP A 203 5.63 -28.90 24.03
C ASP A 203 4.43 -27.96 24.20
N ASP A 204 3.66 -28.17 25.27
CA ASP A 204 2.43 -27.43 25.60
C ASP A 204 2.60 -26.51 26.82
N THR A 205 3.82 -26.04 27.10
CA THR A 205 4.07 -24.94 28.06
C THR A 205 4.23 -23.59 27.39
N VAL A 206 3.54 -23.35 26.27
CA VAL A 206 3.32 -21.98 25.80
C VAL A 206 2.25 -21.40 26.69
N GLU A 207 2.67 -20.77 27.80
CA GLU A 207 1.85 -19.80 28.53
C GLU A 207 1.13 -18.92 27.49
N PRO A 208 -0.21 -18.82 27.53
CA PRO A 208 -0.93 -18.01 26.56
C PRO A 208 -0.34 -16.61 26.59
N CYS A 209 -0.05 -16.06 25.41
CA CYS A 209 0.47 -14.71 25.23
C CYS A 209 -0.51 -13.69 25.84
N LEU A 210 -0.41 -13.49 27.16
CA LEU A 210 -1.07 -12.41 27.86
C LEU A 210 -0.35 -11.13 27.47
N CYS A 211 -0.94 -10.40 26.52
CA CYS A 211 -0.72 -8.98 26.39
C CYS A 211 -0.99 -8.36 27.76
N MET A 212 -0.02 -7.64 28.33
CA MET A 212 -0.15 -7.04 29.66
C MET A 212 -1.29 -6.02 29.76
N CYS A 213 -1.88 -5.63 28.63
CA CYS A 213 -3.02 -4.71 28.57
C CYS A 213 -4.33 -5.32 29.14
N GLU A 214 -4.40 -6.63 29.42
CA GLU A 214 -5.58 -7.21 30.09
C GLU A 214 -5.58 -7.04 31.62
N LEU A 215 -4.47 -6.60 32.23
CA LEU A 215 -4.49 -6.26 33.64
C LEU A 215 -5.17 -4.90 33.80
N SER A 216 -6.32 -4.89 34.48
CA SER A 216 -6.98 -3.69 34.99
C SER A 216 -6.13 -3.06 36.09
N ILE A 217 -4.96 -2.53 35.74
CA ILE A 217 -4.03 -1.94 36.70
C ILE A 217 -4.51 -0.51 37.02
N PRO A 218 -4.55 -0.10 38.30
CA PRO A 218 -4.86 1.28 38.66
C PRO A 218 -3.93 2.29 37.97
N LEU A 219 -4.48 3.46 37.61
CA LEU A 219 -3.86 4.59 36.89
C LEU A 219 -2.52 5.15 37.43
N THR A 220 -1.92 4.54 38.46
CA THR A 220 -0.71 5.03 39.14
C THR A 220 0.58 4.28 38.78
N SER A 221 0.54 3.15 38.06
CA SER A 221 1.72 2.40 37.57
C SER A 221 2.02 2.58 36.06
N PHE A 222 1.23 3.40 35.38
CA PHE A 222 1.16 3.59 33.92
C PHE A 222 2.42 4.12 33.20
N ASN A 223 3.44 4.60 33.94
CA ASN A 223 4.60 5.25 33.31
C ASN A 223 5.77 4.31 33.00
N VAL A 224 5.86 3.12 33.59
CA VAL A 224 7.05 2.26 33.41
C VAL A 224 6.93 1.42 32.14
N GLU A 225 5.72 0.95 31.83
CA GLU A 225 5.47 0.00 30.75
C GLU A 225 5.52 0.68 29.37
N SER A 226 4.79 1.79 29.20
CA SER A 226 4.83 2.61 27.99
C SER A 226 6.24 3.15 27.65
N ILE A 227 7.07 3.37 28.66
CA ILE A 227 8.48 3.76 28.49
C ILE A 227 9.33 2.59 27.99
N ALA A 228 9.09 1.36 28.45
CA ALA A 228 9.85 0.22 27.95
C ALA A 228 9.44 -0.14 26.52
N ASP A 229 8.15 -0.15 26.23
CA ASP A 229 7.59 -0.35 24.90
C ASP A 229 8.20 0.63 23.88
N SER A 230 8.21 1.92 24.21
CA SER A 230 8.83 2.93 23.35
C SER A 230 10.35 2.77 23.21
N LYS A 231 11.06 2.28 24.24
CA LYS A 231 12.49 1.94 24.15
C LYS A 231 12.73 0.70 23.27
N TYR A 232 11.89 -0.33 23.35
CA TYR A 232 11.94 -1.50 22.49
C TYR A 232 11.81 -1.10 21.01
N LEU A 233 10.84 -0.24 20.70
CA LEU A 233 10.63 0.29 19.35
C LEU A 233 11.78 1.16 18.86
N LEU A 234 12.35 2.01 19.72
CA LEU A 234 13.57 2.75 19.39
C LEU A 234 14.74 1.80 19.08
N LYS A 235 14.95 0.78 19.92
CA LYS A 235 16.02 -0.22 19.75
C LYS A 235 15.83 -1.02 18.46
N ALA A 236 14.60 -1.33 18.08
CA ALA A 236 14.27 -1.94 16.80
C ALA A 236 14.70 -1.04 15.63
N VAL A 237 14.32 0.25 15.63
CA VAL A 237 14.74 1.21 14.59
C VAL A 237 16.26 1.30 14.49
N GLN A 238 16.95 1.43 15.63
CA GLN A 238 18.42 1.45 15.69
C GLN A 238 19.03 0.14 15.22
N GLY A 239 18.40 -1.00 15.53
CA GLY A 239 18.80 -2.33 15.09
C GLY A 239 18.75 -2.46 13.56
N PHE A 240 17.66 -2.04 12.92
CA PHE A 240 17.56 -1.98 11.46
C PHE A 240 18.63 -1.06 10.85
N GLN A 241 18.89 0.11 11.44
CA GLN A 241 19.97 0.99 10.99
C GLN A 241 21.35 0.32 11.11
N GLY A 242 21.60 -0.43 12.19
CA GLY A 242 22.81 -1.25 12.37
C GLY A 242 22.96 -2.36 11.33
N LYS A 243 21.86 -2.76 10.67
CA LYS A 243 21.85 -3.67 9.51
C LYS A 243 21.98 -2.96 8.17
N GLY A 244 22.18 -1.63 8.15
CA GLY A 244 22.23 -0.83 6.93
C GLY A 244 20.86 -0.54 6.31
N ILE A 245 19.78 -0.72 7.08
CA ILE A 245 18.40 -0.51 6.62
C ILE A 245 17.83 0.72 7.29
N SER A 246 17.54 1.75 6.51
CA SER A 246 16.87 2.96 7.00
C SER A 246 15.37 2.72 7.13
N VAL A 247 14.84 2.88 8.34
CA VAL A 247 13.40 2.81 8.60
C VAL A 247 12.75 4.15 8.22
N TYR A 248 11.85 4.11 7.25
CA TYR A 248 11.06 5.27 6.81
C TYR A 248 9.92 5.58 7.78
N ALA A 249 9.23 4.55 8.25
CA ALA A 249 8.10 4.67 9.17
C ALA A 249 8.11 3.54 10.20
N ILE A 250 7.52 3.80 11.37
CA ILE A 250 7.23 2.84 12.42
C ILE A 250 5.80 3.00 12.93
N SER A 251 5.23 1.91 13.42
CA SER A 251 3.93 1.87 14.07
C SER A 251 4.00 1.14 15.39
N VAL A 252 3.13 1.53 16.33
CA VAL A 252 3.17 1.03 17.71
C VAL A 252 2.75 -0.43 17.78
N GLN A 253 1.62 -0.78 17.18
CA GLN A 253 1.03 -2.12 17.24
C GLN A 253 0.27 -2.44 15.96
N ASN A 254 0.34 -3.69 15.52
CA ASN A 254 -0.51 -4.25 14.47
C ASN A 254 -1.90 -4.57 15.05
N GLU A 255 -2.97 -4.10 14.42
CA GLU A 255 -4.35 -4.42 14.79
C GLU A 255 -4.61 -4.31 16.31
N PRO A 256 -4.45 -3.12 16.92
CA PRO A 256 -4.58 -2.91 18.36
C PRO A 256 -5.94 -3.28 18.95
N GLU A 257 -6.96 -3.58 18.15
CA GLU A 257 -8.25 -4.06 18.67
C GLU A 257 -8.44 -5.58 18.45
N ASN A 258 -7.44 -6.27 17.91
CA ASN A 258 -7.43 -7.71 17.73
C ASN A 258 -6.84 -8.41 18.96
N SER A 259 -7.39 -9.58 19.31
CA SER A 259 -7.02 -10.40 20.47
C SER A 259 -6.95 -11.89 20.15
N ASN A 260 -6.76 -12.26 18.88
CA ASN A 260 -6.65 -13.67 18.48
C ASN A 260 -5.47 -14.35 19.23
N PRO A 261 -5.71 -15.42 20.00
CA PRO A 261 -4.68 -16.05 20.82
C PRO A 261 -3.78 -17.03 20.05
N SER A 262 -4.12 -17.37 18.79
CA SER A 262 -3.37 -18.36 18.00
C SER A 262 -2.10 -17.81 17.34
N TYR A 263 -1.90 -16.49 17.40
CA TYR A 263 -0.72 -15.81 16.88
C TYR A 263 -0.48 -14.50 17.63
N PRO A 264 0.66 -13.84 17.44
CA PRO A 264 1.02 -12.65 18.21
C PRO A 264 0.04 -11.50 17.98
N THR A 265 -0.66 -11.11 19.04
CA THR A 265 -1.57 -9.96 19.09
C THR A 265 -1.35 -9.21 20.41
N CYS A 266 -1.71 -7.93 20.45
CA CYS A 266 -1.77 -7.19 21.70
C CYS A 266 -2.85 -6.11 21.60
N THR A 267 -3.91 -6.28 22.38
CA THR A 267 -5.00 -5.31 22.43
C THR A 267 -4.54 -4.05 23.15
N MET A 268 -4.86 -2.88 22.60
CA MET A 268 -4.44 -1.58 23.09
C MET A 268 -5.57 -0.57 22.91
N THR A 269 -5.73 0.34 23.88
CA THR A 269 -6.66 1.46 23.75
C THR A 269 -5.97 2.66 23.08
N PRO A 270 -6.71 3.60 22.46
CA PRO A 270 -6.13 4.82 21.91
C PRO A 270 -5.28 5.61 22.93
N ALA A 271 -5.66 5.61 24.20
CA ALA A 271 -4.93 6.30 25.26
C ALA A 271 -3.55 5.65 25.52
N VAL A 272 -3.49 4.32 25.54
CA VAL A 272 -2.22 3.58 25.72
C VAL A 272 -1.34 3.74 24.49
N GLU A 273 -1.90 3.62 23.28
CA GLU A 273 -1.16 3.86 22.04
C GLU A 273 -0.62 5.30 21.99
N GLY A 274 -1.42 6.29 22.40
CA GLY A 274 -0.99 7.68 22.52
C GLY A 274 0.20 7.86 23.45
N GLN A 275 0.18 7.24 24.64
CA GLN A 275 1.29 7.33 25.59
C GLN A 275 2.59 6.70 25.06
N ILE A 276 2.51 5.50 24.47
CA ILE A 276 3.67 4.84 23.85
C ILE A 276 4.19 5.69 22.69
N GLY A 277 3.29 6.23 21.87
CA GLY A 277 3.61 7.10 20.74
C GLY A 277 4.34 8.37 21.14
N ALA A 278 3.85 9.08 22.16
CA ALA A 278 4.47 10.28 22.70
C ALA A 278 5.89 10.02 23.24
N ALA A 279 6.05 8.91 23.99
CA ALA A 279 7.34 8.49 24.52
C ALA A 279 8.30 8.12 23.38
N LEU A 280 7.83 7.34 22.40
CA LEU A 280 8.62 6.94 21.24
C LEU A 280 9.04 8.16 20.40
N ARG A 281 8.13 9.11 20.16
CA ARG A 281 8.46 10.34 19.43
C ARG A 281 9.56 11.12 20.14
N THR A 282 9.47 11.26 21.46
CA THR A 282 10.50 11.92 22.27
C THR A 282 11.86 11.21 22.11
N LEU A 283 11.86 9.89 22.23
CA LEU A 283 13.06 9.07 22.08
C LEU A 283 13.67 9.16 20.67
N LEU A 284 12.87 9.07 19.61
CA LEU A 284 13.32 9.23 18.23
C LEU A 284 13.98 10.59 18.03
N ASN A 285 13.35 11.67 18.50
CA ASN A 285 13.89 13.02 18.39
C ASN A 285 15.24 13.16 19.11
N GLN A 286 15.35 12.65 20.34
CA GLN A 286 16.57 12.70 21.14
C GLN A 286 17.73 11.89 20.52
N ASN A 287 17.42 10.89 19.69
CA ASN A 287 18.41 10.04 19.03
C ASN A 287 18.67 10.44 17.56
N GLY A 288 18.24 11.63 17.13
CA GLY A 288 18.46 12.12 15.75
C GLY A 288 17.62 11.40 14.69
N LEU A 289 16.54 10.72 15.10
CA LEU A 289 15.64 9.93 14.27
C LEU A 289 14.29 10.63 14.06
N SER A 290 14.23 11.96 14.18
CA SER A 290 13.00 12.75 14.01
C SER A 290 12.38 12.62 12.60
N GLY A 291 13.17 12.19 11.61
CA GLY A 291 12.69 11.89 10.26
C GLY A 291 11.87 10.61 10.13
N VAL A 292 11.95 9.68 11.10
CA VAL A 292 11.15 8.45 11.11
C VAL A 292 9.68 8.81 11.37
N LYS A 293 8.82 8.33 10.47
CA LYS A 293 7.37 8.58 10.56
C LYS A 293 6.74 7.69 11.60
N LEU A 294 5.90 8.26 12.48
CA LEU A 294 5.14 7.49 13.46
C LEU A 294 3.69 7.39 13.00
N VAL A 295 3.20 6.18 12.80
CA VAL A 295 1.87 5.91 12.25
C VAL A 295 1.05 5.09 13.26
N GLY A 296 -0.18 5.51 13.53
CA GLY A 296 -1.05 4.84 14.51
C GLY A 296 -2.19 4.04 13.91
N TYR A 297 -3.00 3.46 14.79
CA TYR A 297 -4.23 2.68 14.53
C TYR A 297 -4.03 1.34 13.82
N GLU A 298 -3.38 1.26 12.65
CA GLU A 298 -3.03 -0.01 11.97
C GLU A 298 -4.13 -1.10 11.99
N HIS A 299 -5.38 -0.72 11.70
CA HIS A 299 -6.51 -1.64 11.76
C HIS A 299 -7.63 -1.31 10.76
N ASN A 300 -8.80 -1.93 10.88
CA ASN A 300 -9.79 -1.98 9.80
C ASN A 300 -10.49 -0.66 9.48
N TRP A 301 -11.09 -0.53 8.29
CA TRP A 301 -11.79 0.70 7.89
C TRP A 301 -13.05 1.00 8.70
N ASN A 302 -13.69 -0.02 9.28
CA ASN A 302 -14.96 0.12 9.98
C ASN A 302 -14.92 1.10 11.15
N ASP A 303 -13.76 1.30 11.79
CA ASP A 303 -13.60 2.20 12.94
C ASP A 303 -12.90 3.53 12.62
N ALA A 304 -12.81 3.91 11.33
CA ALA A 304 -12.14 5.14 10.90
C ALA A 304 -12.66 6.45 11.54
N ALA A 305 -13.83 6.45 12.19
CA ALA A 305 -14.39 7.61 12.87
C ALA A 305 -14.17 7.62 14.39
N ALA A 306 -13.69 6.52 15.00
CA ALA A 306 -13.54 6.41 16.45
C ALA A 306 -12.07 6.26 16.88
N TYR A 307 -11.50 5.05 16.95
CA TYR A 307 -10.15 4.82 17.48
C TYR A 307 -9.11 5.82 16.93
N PRO A 308 -8.88 5.94 15.60
CA PRO A 308 -7.85 6.83 15.08
C PRO A 308 -8.14 8.31 15.33
N VAL A 309 -9.41 8.71 15.41
CA VAL A 309 -9.79 10.10 15.72
C VAL A 309 -9.50 10.41 17.18
N THR A 310 -9.84 9.49 18.10
CA THR A 310 -9.53 9.60 19.53
C THR A 310 -8.02 9.66 19.75
N LEU A 311 -7.24 8.76 19.11
CA LEU A 311 -5.79 8.78 19.18
C LEU A 311 -5.20 10.14 18.75
N MET A 312 -5.69 10.71 17.65
CA MET A 312 -5.21 12.01 17.19
C MET A 312 -5.67 13.18 18.08
N ASN A 313 -6.84 13.10 18.71
CA ASN A 313 -7.29 14.09 19.70
C ASN A 313 -6.39 14.08 20.95
N ASP A 314 -6.00 12.90 21.40
CA ASP A 314 -5.22 12.71 22.62
C ASP A 314 -3.73 13.01 22.40
N ASP A 315 -3.14 12.53 21.31
CA ASP A 315 -1.69 12.63 21.06
C ASP A 315 -1.33 12.90 19.58
N GLY A 316 -2.18 13.61 18.84
CA GLY A 316 -1.95 13.90 17.42
C GLY A 316 -0.63 14.64 17.13
N GLY A 317 0.01 15.28 18.12
CA GLY A 317 1.33 15.90 17.97
C GLY A 317 2.47 14.91 17.68
N SER A 318 2.34 13.66 18.13
CA SER A 318 3.40 12.66 18.01
C SER A 318 3.36 11.88 16.69
N TYR A 319 2.17 11.75 16.12
CA TYR A 319 1.87 10.92 14.95
C TYR A 319 1.89 11.72 13.64
N ASP A 320 2.46 11.13 12.59
CA ASP A 320 2.43 11.65 11.22
C ASP A 320 1.15 11.25 10.45
N GLY A 321 0.41 10.24 10.94
CA GLY A 321 -0.79 9.73 10.29
C GLY A 321 -1.34 8.45 10.93
N VAL A 322 -2.34 7.87 10.29
CA VAL A 322 -2.95 6.59 10.68
C VAL A 322 -3.00 5.64 9.49
N ALA A 323 -3.11 4.35 9.79
CA ALA A 323 -3.12 3.32 8.77
C ALA A 323 -4.32 2.39 8.89
N PHE A 324 -4.71 1.84 7.74
CA PHE A 324 -5.92 1.03 7.59
C PHE A 324 -5.70 -0.31 6.89
N HIS A 325 -6.48 -1.30 7.30
CA HIS A 325 -6.58 -2.65 6.72
C HIS A 325 -7.94 -2.87 6.04
N CYS A 326 -8.02 -3.89 5.18
CA CYS A 326 -9.19 -4.15 4.33
C CYS A 326 -10.19 -5.18 4.89
N TYR A 327 -9.95 -5.75 6.08
CA TYR A 327 -10.67 -6.96 6.51
C TYR A 327 -12.10 -6.67 6.98
N GLN A 328 -12.37 -5.45 7.42
CA GLN A 328 -13.71 -5.01 7.83
C GLN A 328 -14.00 -3.57 7.39
N GLY A 329 -15.27 -3.29 7.08
CA GLY A 329 -15.73 -1.98 6.64
C GLY A 329 -15.47 -1.71 5.15
N THR A 330 -15.52 -0.43 4.77
CA THR A 330 -15.34 0.02 3.38
C THR A 330 -14.38 1.20 3.30
N TYR A 331 -13.55 1.26 2.26
CA TYR A 331 -12.52 2.28 2.07
C TYR A 331 -13.02 3.74 2.15
N THR A 332 -14.30 3.99 1.86
CA THR A 332 -14.93 5.32 1.96
C THR A 332 -14.99 5.85 3.39
N GLN A 333 -14.95 4.97 4.40
CA GLN A 333 -14.96 5.37 5.80
C GLN A 333 -13.68 6.12 6.17
N MET A 334 -12.54 5.92 5.49
CA MET A 334 -11.32 6.70 5.73
C MET A 334 -11.54 8.21 5.56
N ALA A 335 -12.55 8.63 4.77
CA ALA A 335 -12.92 10.04 4.66
C ALA A 335 -13.36 10.65 6.00
N SER A 336 -13.94 9.88 6.92
CA SER A 336 -14.29 10.40 8.25
C SER A 336 -13.05 10.82 9.03
N PHE A 337 -12.00 9.99 9.02
CA PHE A 337 -10.72 10.34 9.63
C PHE A 337 -10.11 11.56 8.95
N HIS A 338 -10.02 11.57 7.62
CA HIS A 338 -9.42 12.68 6.88
C HIS A 338 -10.16 13.99 7.12
N ASN A 339 -11.49 13.98 7.19
CA ASN A 339 -12.29 15.17 7.48
C ASN A 339 -12.03 15.71 8.90
N ALA A 340 -11.79 14.83 9.87
CA ALA A 340 -11.42 15.23 11.23
C ALA A 340 -9.98 15.75 11.31
N TRP A 341 -9.06 15.14 10.56
CA TRP A 341 -7.62 15.40 10.61
C TRP A 341 -6.99 15.54 9.22
N PRO A 342 -7.30 16.62 8.46
CA PRO A 342 -6.92 16.75 7.05
C PRO A 342 -5.42 16.92 6.80
N SER A 343 -4.67 17.33 7.84
CA SER A 343 -3.21 17.46 7.78
C SER A 343 -2.46 16.14 8.03
N LYS A 344 -3.15 15.09 8.47
CA LYS A 344 -2.56 13.78 8.77
C LYS A 344 -2.56 12.88 7.54
N ASN A 345 -1.49 12.09 7.42
CA ASN A 345 -1.39 11.11 6.34
C ASN A 345 -2.33 9.92 6.61
N VAL A 346 -2.86 9.36 5.53
CA VAL A 346 -3.61 8.10 5.54
C VAL A 346 -2.79 7.05 4.81
N TYR A 347 -2.60 5.90 5.44
CA TYR A 347 -1.89 4.76 4.86
C TYR A 347 -2.86 3.58 4.70
N PHE A 348 -2.71 2.80 3.63
CA PHE A 348 -3.34 1.49 3.50
C PHE A 348 -2.23 0.42 3.50
N THR A 349 -2.21 -0.42 4.53
CA THR A 349 -0.98 -1.10 4.95
C THR A 349 -1.08 -2.61 5.02
N GLU A 350 -2.29 -3.16 4.97
CA GLU A 350 -2.48 -4.60 4.94
C GLU A 350 -3.80 -5.02 4.29
N CYS A 351 -3.71 -6.05 3.46
CA CYS A 351 -4.83 -6.81 2.93
C CYS A 351 -4.32 -8.14 2.40
N SER A 352 -5.09 -9.21 2.57
CA SER A 352 -4.65 -10.56 2.23
C SER A 352 -5.41 -11.14 1.04
N GLY A 353 -4.71 -11.91 0.22
CA GLY A 353 -5.31 -12.72 -0.82
C GLY A 353 -6.01 -13.95 -0.25
N THR A 354 -7.10 -14.38 -0.87
CA THR A 354 -7.92 -15.52 -0.40
C THR A 354 -7.83 -16.70 -1.37
N PHE A 355 -7.36 -17.87 -0.92
CA PHE A 355 -7.32 -19.05 -1.80
C PHE A 355 -8.72 -19.45 -2.30
N GLY A 356 -8.77 -19.97 -3.53
CA GLY A 356 -10.01 -20.43 -4.16
C GLY A 356 -10.94 -19.34 -4.68
N SER A 357 -10.63 -18.06 -4.46
CA SER A 357 -11.42 -16.95 -5.03
C SER A 357 -11.26 -16.83 -6.55
N ASP A 358 -12.28 -16.26 -7.20
CA ASP A 358 -12.27 -16.02 -8.65
C ASP A 358 -11.34 -14.87 -9.01
N TRP A 359 -10.52 -15.09 -10.04
CA TRP A 359 -9.52 -14.12 -10.52
C TRP A 359 -10.11 -12.78 -10.89
N TRP A 360 -11.18 -12.78 -11.68
CA TRP A 360 -11.67 -11.54 -12.23
C TRP A 360 -12.47 -10.75 -11.19
N SER A 361 -13.22 -11.46 -10.35
CA SER A 361 -13.89 -10.89 -9.18
C SER A 361 -12.90 -10.19 -8.26
N ASP A 362 -11.76 -10.81 -7.99
CA ASP A 362 -10.72 -10.21 -7.15
C ASP A 362 -10.02 -9.01 -7.82
N ILE A 363 -9.67 -9.09 -9.12
CA ILE A 363 -9.12 -7.92 -9.83
C ILE A 363 -10.08 -6.74 -9.75
N LYS A 364 -11.38 -6.95 -10.00
CA LYS A 364 -12.41 -5.90 -9.87
C LYS A 364 -12.44 -5.34 -8.46
N TRP A 365 -12.46 -6.20 -7.45
CA TRP A 365 -12.54 -5.77 -6.05
C TRP A 365 -11.29 -5.00 -5.63
N TYR A 366 -10.08 -5.47 -5.95
CA TYR A 366 -8.83 -4.79 -5.62
C TYR A 366 -8.72 -3.43 -6.31
N MET A 367 -9.11 -3.34 -7.58
CA MET A 367 -9.08 -2.06 -8.29
C MET A 367 -10.12 -1.08 -7.72
N ASP A 368 -11.38 -1.51 -7.55
CA ASP A 368 -12.45 -0.64 -7.07
C ASP A 368 -12.22 -0.17 -5.63
N ASN A 369 -11.77 -1.06 -4.74
CA ASN A 369 -11.64 -0.77 -3.32
C ASN A 369 -10.25 -0.27 -2.93
N LEU A 370 -9.18 -0.88 -3.44
CA LEU A 370 -7.81 -0.61 -2.97
C LEU A 370 -7.11 0.40 -3.87
N TRP A 371 -6.96 0.11 -5.15
CA TRP A 371 -6.02 0.84 -6.01
C TRP A 371 -6.62 2.07 -6.69
N VAL A 372 -7.95 2.15 -6.79
CA VAL A 372 -8.70 3.37 -7.12
C VAL A 372 -9.40 3.92 -5.88
N GLY A 373 -10.19 3.09 -5.18
CA GLY A 373 -11.03 3.51 -4.06
C GLY A 373 -10.28 4.14 -2.89
N SER A 374 -9.38 3.37 -2.27
CA SER A 374 -8.63 3.83 -1.09
C SER A 374 -7.75 5.05 -1.41
N MET A 375 -7.15 5.07 -2.62
CA MET A 375 -6.36 6.21 -3.12
C MET A 375 -7.24 7.45 -3.34
N ALA A 376 -8.47 7.27 -3.79
CA ALA A 376 -9.45 8.36 -3.88
C ALA A 376 -9.90 8.88 -2.51
N ASN A 377 -9.72 8.07 -1.46
CA ASN A 377 -10.00 8.40 -0.07
C ASN A 377 -8.71 8.61 0.73
N PHE A 378 -7.78 9.35 0.11
CA PHE A 378 -6.60 9.95 0.73
C PHE A 378 -5.45 9.00 1.12
N ALA A 379 -5.56 7.69 0.87
CA ALA A 379 -4.44 6.78 1.07
C ALA A 379 -3.23 7.23 0.22
N GLY A 380 -2.08 7.41 0.87
CA GLY A 380 -0.81 7.74 0.23
C GLY A 380 0.11 6.52 0.08
N VAL A 381 -0.24 5.38 0.63
CA VAL A 381 0.51 4.10 0.54
C VAL A 381 -0.52 2.99 0.31
N GLY A 382 -0.16 1.99 -0.49
CA GLY A 382 -1.00 0.81 -0.70
C GLY A 382 -0.24 -0.50 -0.63
N LEU A 383 -0.49 -1.32 0.39
CA LEU A 383 0.23 -2.58 0.60
C LEU A 383 -0.70 -3.79 0.66
N MET A 384 -0.26 -4.88 0.04
CA MET A 384 -0.77 -6.22 0.32
C MET A 384 0.02 -6.87 1.47
N TYR A 385 -0.46 -7.99 2.00
CA TYR A 385 0.23 -8.69 3.07
C TYR A 385 1.47 -9.45 2.56
N ASN A 386 1.44 -10.76 2.36
CA ASN A 386 2.67 -11.50 2.03
C ASN A 386 3.19 -11.24 0.60
N LEU A 387 4.48 -10.87 0.47
CA LEU A 387 5.14 -10.76 -0.83
C LEU A 387 5.27 -12.13 -1.53
N ALA A 388 5.67 -13.16 -0.80
CA ALA A 388 5.89 -14.49 -1.37
C ALA A 388 5.58 -15.61 -0.38
N LEU A 389 4.91 -16.66 -0.81
CA LEU A 389 4.69 -17.89 -0.02
C LEU A 389 4.67 -19.09 -0.97
N ASP A 390 4.58 -20.30 -0.43
CA ASP A 390 4.32 -21.49 -1.26
C ASP A 390 2.86 -21.56 -1.74
N GLY A 391 2.54 -22.60 -2.52
CA GLY A 391 1.19 -22.82 -3.07
C GLY A 391 0.10 -23.08 -2.03
N ASN A 392 0.47 -23.37 -0.79
CA ASN A 392 -0.44 -23.58 0.34
C ASN A 392 -0.48 -22.38 1.29
N GLY A 393 0.25 -21.29 0.99
CA GLY A 393 0.36 -20.12 1.86
C GLY A 393 1.31 -20.32 3.04
N ASN A 394 2.24 -21.27 2.95
CA ASN A 394 3.23 -21.57 3.99
C ASN A 394 4.59 -20.89 3.73
N PRO A 395 5.47 -20.85 4.75
CA PRO A 395 5.24 -21.27 6.14
C PRO A 395 4.34 -20.29 6.90
N ILE A 396 3.68 -20.78 7.93
CA ILE A 396 2.92 -19.99 8.90
C ILE A 396 3.35 -20.41 10.31
N LEU A 397 3.03 -19.58 11.30
CA LEU A 397 3.28 -19.90 12.69
C LEU A 397 2.52 -21.18 13.09
N PRO A 398 3.19 -22.21 13.64
CA PRO A 398 2.51 -23.44 14.03
C PRO A 398 1.34 -23.16 14.98
N GLY A 399 0.15 -23.69 14.65
CA GLY A 399 -1.06 -23.51 15.45
C GLY A 399 -1.86 -22.24 15.14
N THR A 400 -1.37 -21.34 14.28
CA THR A 400 -2.12 -20.14 13.89
C THR A 400 -3.41 -20.46 13.12
N THR A 401 -4.48 -19.72 13.41
CA THR A 401 -5.72 -19.75 12.63
C THR A 401 -5.80 -18.62 11.59
N SER A 402 -4.73 -17.83 11.43
CA SER A 402 -4.72 -16.70 10.50
C SER A 402 -5.01 -17.15 9.08
N CYS A 403 -5.83 -16.37 8.36
CA CYS A 403 -6.31 -16.66 7.02
C CYS A 403 -6.89 -18.09 6.84
N GLY A 404 -7.44 -18.71 7.88
CA GLY A 404 -7.94 -20.08 7.80
C GLY A 404 -6.85 -21.12 7.50
N GLY A 405 -5.60 -20.86 7.90
CA GLY A 405 -4.45 -21.75 7.67
C GLY A 405 -3.56 -21.36 6.49
N GLY A 406 -3.73 -20.16 5.91
CA GLY A 406 -2.81 -19.59 4.91
C GLY A 406 -3.45 -18.51 4.04
N CYS A 407 -2.71 -17.44 3.73
CA CYS A 407 -3.14 -16.39 2.80
C CYS A 407 -2.48 -16.60 1.42
N ARG A 408 -3.15 -16.18 0.34
CA ARG A 408 -2.52 -16.13 -0.98
C ARG A 408 -1.54 -14.94 -1.07
N PRO A 409 -0.26 -15.15 -1.42
CA PRO A 409 0.74 -14.09 -1.53
C PRO A 409 0.66 -13.34 -2.86
N LEU A 410 1.43 -12.25 -3.03
CA LEU A 410 1.66 -11.66 -4.35
C LEU A 410 2.32 -12.64 -5.33
N VAL A 411 3.27 -13.45 -4.83
CA VAL A 411 4.03 -14.45 -5.60
C VAL A 411 3.95 -15.81 -4.94
N THR A 412 3.50 -16.81 -5.68
CA THR A 412 3.59 -18.21 -5.27
C THR A 412 4.89 -18.81 -5.78
N VAL A 413 5.70 -19.39 -4.89
CA VAL A 413 6.93 -20.10 -5.24
C VAL A 413 6.72 -21.59 -5.03
N ASN A 414 6.92 -22.37 -6.09
CA ASN A 414 6.74 -23.81 -6.06
C ASN A 414 7.98 -24.51 -5.51
N SER A 415 7.75 -25.72 -5.00
CA SER A 415 8.82 -26.55 -4.44
C SER A 415 9.90 -26.91 -5.46
N ASP A 416 9.66 -26.83 -6.77
CA ASP A 416 10.65 -27.08 -7.83
C ASP A 416 11.48 -25.82 -8.21
N GLY A 417 11.18 -24.67 -7.62
CA GLY A 417 11.83 -23.39 -7.91
C GLY A 417 11.20 -22.61 -9.06
N SER A 418 10.09 -23.08 -9.65
CA SER A 418 9.22 -22.27 -10.50
C SER A 418 8.35 -21.32 -9.64
N PHE A 419 7.73 -20.32 -10.27
CA PHE A 419 6.89 -19.35 -9.58
C PHE A 419 5.77 -18.82 -10.47
N SER A 420 4.76 -18.21 -9.84
CA SER A 420 3.69 -17.48 -10.52
C SER A 420 3.24 -16.27 -9.69
N TYR A 421 2.85 -15.18 -10.37
CA TYR A 421 2.21 -14.04 -9.72
C TYR A 421 0.70 -14.27 -9.58
N ASN A 422 0.12 -13.76 -8.50
CA ASN A 422 -1.32 -13.85 -8.23
C ASN A 422 -2.06 -12.55 -8.60
N GLN A 423 -3.39 -12.57 -8.60
CA GLN A 423 -4.24 -11.42 -8.95
C GLN A 423 -3.92 -10.14 -8.18
N GLU A 424 -3.51 -10.27 -6.93
CA GLU A 424 -3.08 -9.18 -6.06
C GLU A 424 -1.91 -8.40 -6.69
N PHE A 425 -0.93 -9.13 -7.24
CA PHE A 425 0.21 -8.53 -7.94
C PHE A 425 -0.25 -7.77 -9.17
N TYR A 426 -1.03 -8.41 -10.04
CA TYR A 426 -1.40 -7.82 -11.33
C TYR A 426 -2.32 -6.60 -11.20
N ALA A 427 -3.20 -6.57 -10.19
CA ALA A 427 -4.00 -5.40 -9.89
C ALA A 427 -3.12 -4.24 -9.38
N MET A 428 -2.23 -4.52 -8.42
CA MET A 428 -1.40 -3.49 -7.80
C MET A 428 -0.29 -2.97 -8.71
N ALA A 429 0.27 -3.83 -9.58
CA ALA A 429 1.35 -3.49 -10.50
C ALA A 429 0.99 -2.32 -11.42
N GLN A 430 -0.26 -2.30 -11.90
CA GLN A 430 -0.81 -1.22 -12.73
C GLN A 430 -0.80 0.13 -11.98
N ALA A 431 -1.29 0.15 -10.74
CA ALA A 431 -1.30 1.35 -9.92
C ALA A 431 0.11 1.83 -9.54
N SER A 432 1.02 0.91 -9.23
CA SER A 432 2.41 1.21 -8.95
C SER A 432 3.13 1.83 -10.14
N LYS A 433 2.97 1.25 -11.33
CA LYS A 433 3.61 1.73 -12.57
C LYS A 433 3.22 3.16 -12.94
N ALA A 434 2.00 3.56 -12.58
CA ALA A 434 1.44 4.88 -12.85
C ALA A 434 2.15 6.02 -12.08
N ILE A 435 2.81 5.71 -10.96
CA ILE A 435 3.41 6.71 -10.06
C ILE A 435 4.94 6.71 -10.03
N ILE A 436 5.58 5.81 -10.79
CA ILE A 436 7.06 5.71 -10.82
C ILE A 436 7.67 7.00 -11.39
N PRO A 437 8.66 7.61 -10.69
CA PRO A 437 9.45 8.71 -11.20
C PRO A 437 10.05 8.40 -12.57
N LYS A 438 10.01 9.38 -13.48
CA LYS A 438 10.67 9.24 -14.78
C LYS A 438 12.19 9.40 -14.66
N ASP A 439 12.63 10.27 -13.76
CA ASP A 439 14.04 10.53 -13.52
C ASP A 439 14.52 9.73 -12.31
N ALA A 440 15.74 9.21 -12.36
CA ALA A 440 16.35 8.57 -11.20
C ALA A 440 16.45 9.58 -10.04
N GLY A 441 15.84 9.26 -8.90
CA GLY A 441 15.74 10.17 -7.74
C GLY A 441 14.70 11.29 -7.91
N GLY A 442 13.88 11.24 -8.96
CA GLY A 442 12.80 12.18 -9.19
C GLY A 442 11.62 12.00 -8.21
N PRO A 443 10.69 12.97 -8.20
CA PRO A 443 9.54 12.93 -7.31
C PRO A 443 8.56 11.83 -7.72
N TRP A 444 8.01 11.13 -6.74
CA TRP A 444 6.94 10.14 -6.92
C TRP A 444 5.62 10.80 -7.34
N GLY A 445 4.76 9.99 -7.95
CA GLY A 445 3.46 10.43 -8.43
C GLY A 445 2.57 11.03 -7.33
N ARG A 446 1.85 12.08 -7.68
CA ARG A 446 0.79 12.69 -6.86
C ARG A 446 -0.56 12.43 -7.49
N ARG A 447 -1.57 12.13 -6.68
CA ARG A 447 -2.94 11.99 -7.17
C ARG A 447 -3.46 13.34 -7.66
N ILE A 448 -4.11 13.35 -8.81
CA ILE A 448 -4.78 14.52 -9.39
C ILE A 448 -6.26 14.22 -9.63
N GLY A 449 -7.04 15.26 -9.94
CA GLY A 449 -8.47 15.14 -10.20
C GLY A 449 -8.75 14.31 -11.43
N VAL A 450 -9.75 13.45 -11.32
CA VAL A 450 -10.33 12.75 -12.46
C VAL A 450 -11.83 12.54 -12.23
N SER A 451 -12.61 12.61 -13.30
CA SER A 451 -14.04 12.27 -13.26
C SER A 451 -14.40 11.43 -14.48
N VAL A 452 -15.31 10.47 -14.28
CA VAL A 452 -15.95 9.71 -15.36
C VAL A 452 -17.37 10.24 -15.51
N GLN A 453 -17.73 10.66 -16.72
CA GLN A 453 -18.99 11.33 -17.03
C GLN A 453 -19.97 10.40 -17.75
N GLY A 454 -21.23 10.82 -17.80
CA GLY A 454 -22.25 10.21 -18.67
C GLY A 454 -22.52 8.74 -18.39
N SER A 455 -22.81 7.99 -19.46
CA SER A 455 -23.22 6.58 -19.39
C SER A 455 -22.08 5.61 -19.11
N LEU A 456 -20.83 6.06 -18.98
CA LEU A 456 -19.67 5.18 -18.72
C LEU A 456 -19.25 5.15 -17.25
N ALA A 457 -19.83 6.00 -16.39
CA ALA A 457 -19.52 6.04 -14.96
C ALA A 457 -19.83 4.72 -14.23
N TRP A 458 -20.75 3.91 -14.77
CA TRP A 458 -21.00 2.58 -14.24
C TRP A 458 -19.93 1.57 -14.64
N ALA A 459 -19.31 1.70 -15.83
CA ALA A 459 -18.42 0.71 -16.46
C ALA A 459 -16.94 0.93 -16.15
N LEU A 460 -16.55 2.19 -15.89
CA LEU A 460 -15.15 2.55 -15.68
C LEU A 460 -14.90 2.98 -14.24
N ARG A 461 -13.75 2.55 -13.71
CA ARG A 461 -13.14 3.11 -12.49
C ARG A 461 -11.78 3.67 -12.86
N VAL A 462 -11.52 4.93 -12.47
CA VAL A 462 -10.35 5.66 -12.93
C VAL A 462 -9.64 6.36 -11.78
N ALA A 463 -8.32 6.15 -11.70
CA ALA A 463 -7.42 6.98 -10.91
C ALA A 463 -6.49 7.77 -11.86
N ALA A 464 -6.07 8.97 -11.45
CA ALA A 464 -5.16 9.80 -12.22
C ALA A 464 -4.02 10.34 -11.36
N TYR A 465 -2.83 10.42 -11.95
CA TYR A 465 -1.63 10.88 -11.28
C TYR A 465 -0.80 11.83 -12.15
N SER A 466 -0.02 12.66 -11.49
CA SER A 466 1.03 13.47 -12.11
C SER A 466 2.36 13.19 -11.43
N THR A 467 3.41 12.99 -12.23
CA THR A 467 4.77 12.75 -11.78
C THR A 467 5.63 13.88 -12.34
N LYS A 468 6.12 14.73 -11.44
CA LYS A 468 7.00 15.84 -11.80
C LYS A 468 8.38 15.32 -12.21
N ARG A 469 9.17 16.18 -12.85
CA ARG A 469 10.55 15.90 -13.25
C ARG A 469 11.53 16.62 -12.32
N ILE A 470 12.79 16.17 -12.29
CA ILE A 470 13.86 16.86 -11.56
C ILE A 470 14.07 18.25 -12.14
N SER A 471 14.12 18.34 -13.47
CA SER A 471 14.14 19.60 -14.19
C SER A 471 12.73 20.19 -14.26
N SER A 472 12.56 21.42 -13.78
CA SER A 472 11.27 22.11 -13.80
C SER A 472 10.81 22.52 -15.21
N THR A 473 11.68 22.39 -16.23
CA THR A 473 11.36 22.68 -17.63
C THR A 473 10.98 21.43 -18.42
N ASP A 474 11.28 20.24 -17.89
CA ASP A 474 10.99 18.99 -18.57
C ASP A 474 9.50 18.66 -18.48
N PHE A 475 9.00 17.93 -19.47
CA PHE A 475 7.59 17.58 -19.49
C PHE A 475 7.27 16.62 -18.34
N ASN A 476 6.26 16.97 -17.56
CA ASN A 476 5.73 16.12 -16.50
C ASN A 476 5.03 14.91 -17.13
N ARG A 477 5.11 13.77 -16.44
CA ARG A 477 4.36 12.57 -16.81
C ARG A 477 2.99 12.63 -16.15
N TYR A 478 1.94 12.38 -16.91
CA TYR A 478 0.58 12.19 -16.41
C TYR A 478 0.18 10.76 -16.71
N SER A 479 -0.61 10.16 -15.82
CA SER A 479 -1.05 8.78 -15.96
C SER A 479 -2.49 8.63 -15.48
N ILE A 480 -3.20 7.70 -16.10
CA ILE A 480 -4.47 7.19 -15.62
C ILE A 480 -4.41 5.67 -15.51
N VAL A 481 -5.06 5.13 -14.49
CA VAL A 481 -5.28 3.70 -14.31
C VAL A 481 -6.77 3.46 -14.41
N VAL A 482 -7.17 2.63 -15.37
CA VAL A 482 -8.57 2.41 -15.73
C VAL A 482 -8.91 0.94 -15.59
N LEU A 483 -9.85 0.62 -14.71
CA LEU A 483 -10.57 -0.65 -14.74
C LEU A 483 -11.78 -0.47 -15.67
N ASN A 484 -11.81 -1.25 -16.76
CA ASN A 484 -13.03 -1.52 -17.49
C ASN A 484 -13.59 -2.86 -17.01
N TRP A 485 -14.71 -2.81 -16.31
CA TRP A 485 -15.39 -3.99 -15.82
C TRP A 485 -16.73 -4.28 -16.51
N ASP A 486 -16.92 -3.75 -17.73
CA ASP A 486 -18.11 -4.04 -18.54
C ASP A 486 -18.12 -5.52 -18.96
N ASP A 487 -18.65 -6.34 -18.06
CA ASP A 487 -18.96 -7.75 -18.27
C ASP A 487 -20.48 -7.99 -18.40
N SER A 488 -21.25 -6.94 -18.73
CA SER A 488 -22.71 -6.96 -18.69
C SER A 488 -23.39 -6.94 -20.07
N ALA A 489 -24.25 -7.93 -20.32
CA ALA A 489 -25.68 -7.74 -20.62
C ALA A 489 -26.35 -9.09 -20.96
N SER A 490 -27.23 -9.57 -20.08
CA SER A 490 -28.14 -10.72 -20.24
C SER A 490 -27.49 -12.12 -20.28
N THR A 491 -27.56 -12.84 -19.15
CA THR A 491 -27.46 -14.33 -18.98
C THR A 491 -26.27 -15.10 -19.57
N THR A 492 -25.44 -14.46 -20.39
CA THR A 492 -24.19 -14.96 -20.97
C THR A 492 -23.13 -13.90 -20.71
N TRP A 493 -22.06 -14.31 -20.05
CA TRP A 493 -20.86 -13.51 -19.82
C TRP A 493 -20.38 -12.91 -21.15
N ASN A 494 -20.53 -11.59 -21.33
CA ASN A 494 -20.18 -10.89 -22.57
C ASN A 494 -19.32 -9.65 -22.26
N PRO A 495 -18.00 -9.82 -22.08
CA PRO A 495 -17.07 -8.72 -21.85
C PRO A 495 -17.01 -7.77 -23.04
N VAL A 496 -17.25 -6.48 -22.79
CA VAL A 496 -17.31 -5.43 -23.83
C VAL A 496 -16.18 -4.42 -23.64
N ASP A 497 -15.39 -4.23 -24.69
CA ASP A 497 -14.40 -3.17 -24.73
C ASP A 497 -15.10 -1.81 -24.77
N VAL A 498 -14.67 -0.88 -23.91
CA VAL A 498 -15.29 0.44 -23.77
C VAL A 498 -14.44 1.48 -24.48
N THR A 499 -15.01 2.11 -25.50
CA THR A 499 -14.38 3.29 -26.14
C THR A 499 -14.74 4.54 -25.36
N ALA A 500 -13.73 5.28 -24.90
CA ALA A 500 -13.90 6.50 -24.13
C ALA A 500 -12.98 7.62 -24.64
N THR A 501 -13.47 8.85 -24.54
CA THR A 501 -12.74 10.07 -24.82
C THR A 501 -12.15 10.64 -23.52
N ILE A 502 -10.84 10.84 -23.51
CA ILE A 502 -10.05 11.36 -22.39
C ILE A 502 -9.74 12.83 -22.66
N GLU A 503 -10.17 13.73 -21.79
CA GLU A 503 -9.85 15.15 -21.84
C GLU A 503 -8.71 15.50 -20.90
N PHE A 504 -7.75 16.26 -21.42
CA PHE A 504 -6.67 16.87 -20.67
C PHE A 504 -6.31 18.23 -21.28
N ARG A 505 -6.41 19.30 -20.48
CA ARG A 505 -6.16 20.70 -20.89
C ARG A 505 -6.97 21.13 -22.13
N GLY A 506 -8.23 20.73 -22.20
CA GLY A 506 -9.09 21.05 -23.34
C GLY A 506 -8.72 20.34 -24.65
N MET A 507 -7.78 19.39 -24.63
CA MET A 507 -7.54 18.47 -25.73
C MET A 507 -8.12 17.11 -25.41
N GLN A 508 -8.47 16.33 -26.43
CA GLN A 508 -9.08 15.01 -26.29
C GLN A 508 -8.31 13.92 -27.01
N ALA A 509 -8.24 12.74 -26.40
CA ALA A 509 -7.72 11.50 -26.99
C ALA A 509 -8.77 10.40 -26.85
N THR A 510 -8.95 9.56 -27.85
CA THR A 510 -9.91 8.43 -27.79
C THR A 510 -9.16 7.12 -27.64
N TYR A 511 -9.60 6.29 -26.70
CA TYR A 511 -9.04 4.95 -26.51
C TYR A 511 -10.14 3.92 -26.26
N THR A 512 -9.91 2.71 -26.76
CA THR A 512 -10.77 1.55 -26.51
C THR A 512 -10.14 0.69 -25.42
N PHE A 513 -10.70 0.77 -24.21
CA PHE A 513 -10.26 0.04 -23.04
C PHE A 513 -10.76 -1.41 -23.11
N PRO A 514 -9.86 -2.41 -23.20
CA PRO A 514 -10.28 -3.78 -23.09
C PRO A 514 -10.80 -4.07 -21.68
N VAL A 515 -11.71 -5.04 -21.55
CA VAL A 515 -12.14 -5.50 -20.21
C VAL A 515 -10.93 -6.00 -19.43
N GLY A 516 -10.69 -5.41 -18.27
CA GLY A 516 -9.41 -5.51 -17.59
C GLY A 516 -8.96 -4.18 -16.99
N VAL A 517 -7.67 -4.13 -16.68
CA VAL A 517 -6.99 -2.94 -16.16
C VAL A 517 -6.00 -2.44 -17.21
N THR A 518 -6.08 -1.14 -17.51
CA THR A 518 -5.16 -0.44 -18.40
C THR A 518 -4.53 0.73 -17.67
N THR A 519 -3.21 0.82 -17.68
CA THR A 519 -2.50 2.04 -17.27
C THR A 519 -2.06 2.79 -18.53
N LEU A 520 -2.55 4.00 -18.73
CA LEU A 520 -2.14 4.90 -19.81
C LEU A 520 -1.31 6.05 -19.23
N TRP A 521 -0.31 6.52 -19.96
CA TRP A 521 0.41 7.73 -19.57
C TRP A 521 0.88 8.54 -20.77
N TRP A 522 1.13 9.83 -20.54
CA TRP A 522 1.62 10.78 -21.54
C TRP A 522 2.48 11.87 -20.90
N PHE A 523 3.13 12.68 -21.73
CA PHE A 523 3.91 13.83 -21.28
C PHE A 523 3.22 15.13 -21.69
N ALA A 524 3.26 16.13 -20.80
CA ALA A 524 2.88 17.49 -21.15
C ALA A 524 3.79 18.50 -20.49
N ALA A 525 3.97 19.64 -21.16
CA ALA A 525 4.76 20.75 -20.63
C ALA A 525 4.29 21.14 -19.22
N PRO A 526 5.20 21.52 -18.31
CA PRO A 526 4.84 22.06 -17.01
C PRO A 526 3.82 23.21 -17.17
N ASN A 527 2.77 23.19 -16.36
CA ASN A 527 1.76 24.24 -16.41
C ASN A 527 2.38 25.54 -15.84
N ALA A 528 2.31 26.66 -16.58
CA ALA A 528 2.80 27.97 -16.12
C ALA A 528 2.07 28.48 -14.87
N GLN A 529 0.84 28.02 -14.64
CA GLN A 529 0.02 28.27 -13.45
C GLN A 529 0.38 27.33 -12.26
N GLY A 530 1.34 26.41 -12.43
CA GLY A 530 1.77 25.41 -11.45
C GLY A 530 2.88 25.84 -10.49
N LEU A 531 3.29 27.11 -10.49
CA LEU A 531 4.11 27.73 -9.41
C LEU A 531 3.27 27.98 -8.15
N VAL A 532 2.38 27.05 -7.82
CA VAL A 532 1.67 27.08 -6.56
C VAL A 532 2.61 26.49 -5.52
N THR A 533 3.17 27.38 -4.69
CA THR A 533 3.89 27.06 -3.45
C THR A 533 3.14 25.96 -2.70
N GLU A 534 3.86 24.99 -2.12
CA GLU A 534 3.32 23.89 -1.30
C GLU A 534 2.12 24.37 -0.46
N PHE A 535 0.90 24.04 -0.90
CA PHE A 535 -0.31 24.43 -0.20
C PHE A 535 -0.42 23.58 1.05
N ASN A 536 -0.16 24.20 2.21
CA ASN A 536 -0.64 23.73 3.49
C ASN A 536 -2.16 23.58 3.39
N ALA A 537 -2.66 22.38 3.63
CA ALA A 537 -4.05 21.97 3.44
C ALA A 537 -4.99 22.55 4.52
N THR A 538 -5.12 23.87 4.60
CA THR A 538 -5.95 24.50 5.64
C THR A 538 -7.33 24.98 5.19
N THR A 539 -7.65 25.15 3.91
CA THR A 539 -9.03 25.50 3.51
C THR A 539 -9.32 25.22 2.04
N VAL A 540 -10.16 24.23 1.75
CA VAL A 540 -10.95 24.18 0.51
C VAL A 540 -12.43 24.07 0.91
N PRO A 541 -13.30 25.03 0.53
CA PRO A 541 -14.72 24.88 0.76
C PRO A 541 -15.29 23.83 -0.22
N ILE A 542 -15.78 22.73 0.34
CA ILE A 542 -16.56 21.72 -0.37
C ILE A 542 -17.95 22.29 -0.67
N ASN A 543 -18.25 22.52 -1.95
CA ASN A 543 -19.61 22.83 -2.38
C ASN A 543 -20.46 21.57 -2.32
N ASN A 544 -21.25 21.49 -1.25
CA ASN A 544 -22.11 20.37 -0.92
C ASN A 544 -23.45 20.49 -1.67
N THR A 545 -23.49 20.19 -2.96
CA THR A 545 -24.74 20.06 -3.73
C THR A 545 -24.64 18.97 -4.78
N ALA A 546 -24.98 17.72 -4.39
CA ALA A 546 -25.73 16.73 -5.17
C ALA A 546 -25.55 15.32 -4.59
N PHE A 547 -26.16 15.06 -3.42
CA PHE A 547 -26.59 13.71 -3.07
C PHE A 547 -28.08 13.83 -2.73
N SER A 548 -28.95 13.54 -3.69
CA SER A 548 -30.35 13.28 -3.38
C SER A 548 -30.45 11.85 -2.86
N SER A 549 -31.04 11.72 -1.68
CA SER A 549 -31.39 10.46 -1.04
C SER A 549 -32.30 9.63 -1.94
N VAL A 550 -31.80 8.51 -2.48
CA VAL A 550 -32.67 7.42 -2.92
C VAL A 550 -32.91 6.54 -1.71
N ALA A 551 -34.15 6.51 -1.22
CA ALA A 551 -34.58 5.62 -0.17
C ALA A 551 -34.43 4.17 -0.64
N LEU A 552 -33.51 3.42 -0.04
CA LEU A 552 -33.38 1.98 -0.22
C LEU A 552 -34.48 1.28 0.57
N SER A 553 -35.46 0.72 -0.13
CA SER A 553 -36.36 -0.29 0.42
C SER A 553 -35.57 -1.59 0.62
N SER A 554 -35.28 -1.94 1.87
CA SER A 554 -34.70 -3.22 2.24
C SER A 554 -35.72 -4.34 2.10
N SER A 555 -35.39 -5.34 1.27
CA SER A 555 -35.99 -6.68 1.37
C SER A 555 -34.89 -7.66 1.75
N ALA A 556 -34.59 -7.69 3.05
CA ALA A 556 -33.74 -8.71 3.64
C ALA A 556 -34.55 -10.01 3.78
N LYS A 557 -34.21 -11.05 3.01
CA LYS A 557 -34.57 -12.43 3.34
C LYS A 557 -33.57 -12.93 4.36
N ALA A 558 -33.96 -12.89 5.63
CA ALA A 558 -33.26 -13.56 6.71
C ALA A 558 -33.50 -15.08 6.62
N SER A 559 -32.43 -15.87 6.70
CA SER A 559 -32.49 -17.28 7.08
C SER A 559 -31.91 -17.45 8.48
N SER A 560 -32.63 -18.25 9.26
CA SER A 560 -32.58 -18.37 10.71
C SER A 560 -31.41 -19.21 11.22
N ALA A 561 -30.78 -18.76 12.31
CA ALA A 561 -30.10 -19.64 13.26
C ALA A 561 -30.56 -19.30 14.68
N SER A 562 -31.13 -20.29 15.36
CA SER A 562 -31.73 -20.21 16.69
C SER A 562 -30.66 -20.16 17.79
N ALA A 563 -30.83 -19.26 18.77
CA ALA A 563 -30.16 -19.37 20.06
C ALA A 563 -31.21 -19.47 21.17
N HIS A 564 -30.99 -20.44 22.05
CA HIS A 564 -31.83 -20.84 23.16
C HIS A 564 -31.98 -19.76 24.24
N SER A 565 -33.17 -19.79 24.85
CA SER A 565 -33.65 -18.95 25.94
C SER A 565 -32.99 -19.25 27.29
N GLY A 566 -32.66 -18.19 28.04
CA GLY A 566 -32.42 -18.22 29.48
C GLY A 566 -32.88 -16.90 30.10
N SER A 567 -34.05 -16.94 30.74
CA SER A 567 -34.74 -15.82 31.38
C SER A 567 -34.12 -15.41 32.73
N SER A 568 -34.10 -14.10 33.03
CA SER A 568 -34.52 -13.56 34.34
C SER A 568 -34.74 -12.04 34.26
N SER A 569 -35.89 -11.62 34.78
CA SER A 569 -36.52 -10.31 34.79
C SER A 569 -36.15 -9.46 36.01
N VAL A 570 -36.07 -8.11 35.88
CA VAL A 570 -36.64 -7.13 36.84
C VAL A 570 -36.99 -5.82 36.11
N VAL A 571 -38.12 -5.23 36.50
CA VAL A 571 -38.89 -4.08 35.97
C VAL A 571 -38.39 -2.74 36.52
N GLY A 572 -38.52 -1.66 35.73
CA GLY A 572 -38.44 -0.28 36.24
C GLY A 572 -38.71 0.80 35.19
N SER A 573 -39.93 1.33 35.17
CA SER A 573 -40.48 2.40 34.33
C SER A 573 -39.97 3.81 34.65
N ASN A 574 -39.78 4.68 33.65
CA ASN A 574 -40.46 5.98 33.56
C ASN A 574 -40.08 6.80 32.30
N THR A 575 -41.07 7.60 31.88
CA THR A 575 -41.24 8.35 30.63
C THR A 575 -40.81 9.82 30.70
N LEU A 576 -40.20 10.32 29.60
CA LEU A 576 -40.28 11.65 28.94
C LEU A 576 -39.74 12.91 29.70
N PRO A 577 -39.52 14.11 29.07
CA PRO A 577 -39.62 14.53 27.65
C PRO A 577 -38.46 15.40 27.08
N ILE A 578 -38.54 15.67 25.78
CA ILE A 578 -37.81 16.67 24.97
C ILE A 578 -38.33 18.10 25.27
N PRO A 579 -37.49 19.15 25.14
CA PRO A 579 -37.96 20.35 24.47
C PRO A 579 -36.96 20.96 23.45
N SER A 580 -37.57 21.48 22.39
CA SER A 580 -37.07 22.38 21.35
C SER A 580 -36.81 23.82 21.84
N VAL A 581 -36.03 24.62 21.09
CA VAL A 581 -36.44 25.89 20.40
C VAL A 581 -35.26 26.89 20.18
N SER A 582 -35.22 27.39 18.93
CA SER A 582 -34.81 28.71 18.37
C SER A 582 -33.38 29.25 18.37
N ALA A 583 -33.02 29.74 17.17
CA ALA A 583 -31.96 30.68 16.86
C ALA A 583 -32.35 32.15 17.12
N SER A 584 -31.35 33.00 17.38
CA SER A 584 -31.36 34.44 17.04
C SER A 584 -29.94 35.00 17.04
N ALA A 585 -29.60 35.72 15.97
CA ALA A 585 -28.34 36.45 15.78
C ALA A 585 -28.44 37.90 16.32
N THR A 586 -27.33 38.46 16.81
CA THR A 586 -27.12 39.92 16.78
C THR A 586 -25.63 40.26 16.85
N ALA A 587 -25.18 41.10 15.91
CA ALA A 587 -23.82 41.62 15.79
C ALA A 587 -23.57 42.81 16.74
N ARG A 588 -22.29 43.03 17.13
CA ARG A 588 -21.76 44.37 17.48
C ARG A 588 -20.30 44.54 17.03
N THR A 589 -20.08 45.62 16.31
CA THR A 589 -18.79 46.23 15.94
C THR A 589 -18.47 47.39 16.90
N SER A 590 -17.19 47.58 17.26
CA SER A 590 -16.63 48.92 17.50
C SER A 590 -15.09 48.94 17.49
N PHE A 591 -14.55 49.86 16.68
CA PHE A 591 -13.15 50.30 16.56
C PHE A 591 -12.77 51.30 17.68
N ALA A 592 -11.48 51.36 18.06
CA ALA A 592 -10.81 52.59 18.49
C ALA A 592 -9.28 52.51 18.26
N LYS A 593 -8.68 53.65 17.87
CA LYS A 593 -7.34 53.85 17.30
C LYS A 593 -6.66 55.00 18.05
N VAL A 594 -5.41 54.85 18.48
CA VAL A 594 -4.41 55.90 18.85
C VAL A 594 -3.03 55.23 18.70
N GLY A 595 -1.93 55.75 18.13
CA GLY A 595 -1.53 57.07 17.64
C GLY A 595 -0.06 57.33 17.98
N SER A 596 0.86 56.86 17.12
CA SER A 596 2.27 57.24 16.81
C SER A 596 3.13 58.14 17.73
N SER A 597 4.43 57.79 17.86
CA SER A 597 5.61 58.70 17.81
C SER A 597 6.90 57.92 17.50
N ALA A 598 7.87 58.55 16.83
CA ALA A 598 8.89 57.93 15.97
C ALA A 598 10.37 58.09 16.42
N MET A 599 11.21 57.11 15.99
CA MET A 599 12.63 57.16 15.54
C MET A 599 13.81 57.37 16.54
N PRO A 600 15.10 57.05 16.19
CA PRO A 600 15.66 56.00 15.31
C PRO A 600 16.97 55.30 15.84
N ILE A 601 17.55 54.36 15.04
CA ILE A 601 19.00 54.06 14.80
C ILE A 601 19.55 52.62 15.08
N ALA A 602 20.16 52.08 14.02
CA ALA A 602 21.32 51.16 13.84
C ALA A 602 21.23 49.62 14.03
N SER A 603 21.60 48.94 12.93
CA SER A 603 22.11 47.56 12.84
C SER A 603 23.44 47.37 13.58
N PRO A 604 23.81 46.10 13.87
CA PRO A 604 25.00 45.57 13.20
C PRO A 604 24.89 44.10 12.75
N ALA A 605 25.69 43.78 11.73
CA ALA A 605 26.02 42.43 11.28
C ALA A 605 27.17 41.84 12.11
N VAL A 606 27.15 40.52 12.36
CA VAL A 606 28.29 39.78 12.93
C VAL A 606 28.39 38.39 12.28
N GLN A 607 29.59 38.11 11.74
CA GLN A 607 30.07 36.79 11.29
C GLN A 607 30.47 35.89 12.47
N PRO A 608 30.79 34.61 12.21
CA PRO A 608 31.95 34.04 12.87
C PRO A 608 33.00 33.41 11.94
N HIS A 609 34.23 33.65 12.37
CA HIS A 609 35.52 33.18 11.89
C HIS A 609 35.71 31.66 11.91
N ILE A 610 36.45 31.14 10.94
CA ILE A 610 37.22 29.90 11.03
C ILE A 610 38.70 30.31 11.15
N THR A 611 39.35 29.92 12.25
CA THR A 611 40.79 30.03 12.45
C THR A 611 41.47 28.73 12.04
N SER A 612 42.45 28.84 11.15
CA SER A 612 43.43 27.81 10.81
C SER A 612 44.71 28.01 11.60
N THR A 613 45.30 26.92 12.08
CA THR A 613 46.72 26.86 12.45
C THR A 613 47.29 25.51 12.04
N SER A 614 48.27 25.59 11.15
CA SER A 614 49.13 24.54 10.61
C SER A 614 50.32 24.26 11.54
N VAL A 615 50.78 23.01 11.61
CA VAL A 615 52.21 22.67 11.70
C VAL A 615 52.49 21.43 10.84
N ALA A 616 53.59 21.50 10.10
CA ALA A 616 54.03 20.62 9.02
C ALA A 616 55.03 19.54 9.47
N VAL A 617 55.53 18.80 8.46
CA VAL A 617 56.75 17.93 8.35
C VAL A 617 56.36 16.46 8.19
N GLY A 618 56.73 15.70 7.16
CA GLY A 618 57.62 15.93 6.01
C GLY A 618 57.56 14.71 5.06
N THR A 619 57.92 14.92 3.80
CA THR A 619 58.02 13.92 2.72
C THR A 619 59.17 12.91 2.94
N PRO A 620 59.19 11.75 2.26
CA PRO A 620 59.91 11.70 0.97
C PRO A 620 59.16 11.00 -0.19
N ALA A 621 59.69 11.28 -1.37
CA ALA A 621 59.19 11.10 -2.73
C ALA A 621 59.38 9.67 -3.32
N PRO A 622 58.90 9.41 -4.56
CA PRO A 622 58.66 8.09 -5.14
C PRO A 622 59.68 7.67 -6.22
N SER A 623 59.53 6.44 -6.71
CA SER A 623 60.06 5.94 -7.99
C SER A 623 59.11 4.86 -8.51
N ALA A 624 58.87 4.58 -9.80
CA ALA A 624 58.98 5.29 -11.07
C ALA A 624 58.37 4.34 -12.12
N GLY A 625 57.76 4.88 -13.19
CA GLY A 625 57.52 4.18 -14.47
C GLY A 625 56.14 3.52 -14.61
N GLY A 626 55.36 3.72 -15.67
CA GLY A 626 55.49 4.49 -16.91
C GLY A 626 54.06 4.72 -17.47
N ALA A 627 53.80 5.88 -18.10
CA ALA A 627 53.67 6.03 -19.56
C ALA A 627 52.47 5.25 -20.17
N HIS A 628 51.52 5.82 -20.89
CA HIS A 628 51.30 7.16 -21.46
C HIS A 628 49.82 7.23 -21.95
N ALA A 629 49.19 8.40 -21.77
CA ALA A 629 48.36 9.21 -22.70
C ALA A 629 47.48 8.50 -23.77
N ASN A 630 46.33 8.99 -24.22
CA ASN A 630 45.49 10.18 -24.02
C ASN A 630 44.18 9.87 -24.79
N SER A 631 43.01 10.07 -24.19
CA SER A 631 41.95 11.02 -24.57
C SER A 631 41.40 11.04 -26.01
N ILE A 632 40.09 11.36 -26.09
CA ILE A 632 39.29 11.96 -27.18
C ILE A 632 38.12 11.09 -27.70
N LEU A 633 36.89 11.48 -27.29
CA LEU A 633 35.60 11.33 -28.02
C LEU A 633 35.52 12.40 -29.15
N PRO A 634 34.54 12.46 -30.09
CA PRO A 634 33.37 11.59 -30.38
C PRO A 634 33.18 11.31 -31.91
N SER A 635 32.14 10.57 -32.33
CA SER A 635 31.19 10.95 -33.42
C SER A 635 30.36 9.79 -34.00
N SER A 636 29.20 10.20 -34.52
CA SER A 636 28.10 9.53 -35.25
C SER A 636 28.45 8.62 -36.43
N SER A 637 27.58 7.66 -36.76
CA SER A 637 26.86 7.61 -38.06
C SER A 637 25.91 6.41 -38.19
N ALA A 638 24.81 6.64 -38.92
CA ALA A 638 23.78 5.71 -39.31
C ALA A 638 24.23 4.78 -40.46
N ALA A 639 23.59 3.62 -40.61
CA ALA A 639 23.53 2.90 -41.88
C ALA A 639 22.17 2.21 -42.07
N THR A 640 21.47 2.69 -43.09
CA THR A 640 20.29 2.14 -43.75
C THR A 640 20.67 0.93 -44.60
N LEU A 641 19.82 -0.10 -44.69
CA LEU A 641 19.80 -1.00 -45.84
C LEU A 641 18.34 -1.35 -46.21
N VAL A 642 18.06 -1.22 -47.50
CA VAL A 642 16.76 -1.23 -48.18
C VAL A 642 16.71 -2.45 -49.13
N SER A 643 15.52 -3.06 -49.19
CA SER A 643 14.86 -3.79 -50.29
C SER A 643 15.49 -5.00 -51.00
N ASN A 644 14.73 -6.10 -51.07
CA ASN A 644 14.00 -6.63 -52.26
C ASN A 644 13.71 -8.13 -52.04
N ALA A 645 12.46 -8.59 -51.91
CA ALA A 645 11.44 -8.80 -52.94
C ALA A 645 11.76 -9.94 -53.94
N ASN A 646 11.04 -11.06 -53.80
CA ASN A 646 10.34 -11.82 -54.87
C ASN A 646 9.81 -13.16 -54.26
N ASN A 647 8.50 -13.36 -54.12
CA ASN A 647 7.47 -13.71 -55.11
C ASN A 647 7.40 -15.23 -55.38
N GLY A 648 6.22 -15.85 -55.19
CA GLY A 648 5.97 -17.22 -55.65
C GLY A 648 4.92 -18.05 -54.90
N THR A 649 3.63 -17.78 -55.15
CA THR A 649 2.55 -18.76 -55.49
C THR A 649 2.30 -20.05 -54.67
N LEU A 650 1.06 -20.12 -54.15
CA LEU A 650 0.19 -21.29 -53.83
C LEU A 650 -0.01 -22.26 -55.04
N PRO A 651 -0.69 -23.45 -54.98
CA PRO A 651 -1.73 -23.89 -54.01
C PRO A 651 -1.86 -25.41 -53.66
N SER A 652 -2.77 -25.68 -52.70
CA SER A 652 -3.69 -26.82 -52.56
C SER A 652 -3.20 -28.27 -52.33
N GLY A 653 -3.81 -28.93 -51.34
CA GLY A 653 -3.82 -30.39 -51.22
C GLY A 653 -4.56 -30.89 -49.96
N ASN A 654 -5.84 -31.22 -50.10
CA ASN A 654 -6.60 -32.08 -49.17
C ASN A 654 -5.88 -33.42 -48.96
N HIS A 655 -5.96 -34.01 -47.76
CA HIS A 655 -6.27 -35.44 -47.58
C HIS A 655 -6.66 -35.76 -46.13
N THR A 656 -7.92 -36.13 -45.96
CA THR A 656 -8.45 -37.00 -44.89
C THR A 656 -7.80 -38.39 -45.00
N VAL A 657 -7.70 -39.15 -43.89
CA VAL A 657 -8.09 -40.59 -43.77
C VAL A 657 -7.52 -41.29 -42.52
N LEU A 658 -8.46 -41.86 -41.76
CA LEU A 658 -8.49 -43.11 -40.96
C LEU A 658 -7.83 -43.26 -39.59
N ALA A 659 -8.73 -43.67 -38.68
CA ALA A 659 -8.55 -44.34 -37.41
C ALA A 659 -7.96 -45.76 -37.55
N ALA A 660 -7.35 -46.23 -36.46
CA ALA A 660 -7.27 -47.65 -36.14
C ALA A 660 -7.43 -47.86 -34.63
N ASN A 661 -8.52 -48.53 -34.29
CA ASN A 661 -8.77 -49.23 -33.03
C ASN A 661 -7.76 -50.35 -32.82
N SER A 662 -7.39 -50.61 -31.57
CA SER A 662 -7.23 -52.01 -31.11
C SER A 662 -7.64 -52.13 -29.64
N THR A 663 -8.69 -52.92 -29.45
CA THR A 663 -9.18 -53.48 -28.20
C THR A 663 -8.63 -54.90 -28.04
N LEU A 664 -8.40 -55.32 -26.79
CA LEU A 664 -8.67 -56.65 -26.19
C LEU A 664 -8.09 -56.60 -24.75
N ALA A 665 -8.94 -56.50 -23.71
CA ALA A 665 -9.52 -57.61 -22.94
C ALA A 665 -8.45 -58.48 -22.26
N GLY A 666 -8.43 -58.77 -20.97
CA GLY A 666 -9.35 -58.55 -19.85
C GLY A 666 -9.01 -59.59 -18.77
N ASN A 667 -9.10 -59.26 -17.49
CA ASN A 667 -9.68 -60.16 -16.49
C ASN A 667 -9.92 -59.44 -15.16
N ALA A 668 -11.10 -59.73 -14.61
CA ALA A 668 -11.65 -59.20 -13.38
C ALA A 668 -11.29 -60.07 -12.17
N THR A 669 -11.30 -59.48 -10.97
CA THR A 669 -11.99 -60.03 -9.78
C THR A 669 -12.18 -58.96 -8.70
N SER A 670 -13.45 -58.58 -8.50
CA SER A 670 -14.17 -58.31 -7.24
C SER A 670 -13.43 -57.85 -5.97
N SER A 671 -13.86 -56.72 -5.39
CA SER A 671 -14.82 -56.73 -4.28
C SER A 671 -15.38 -55.33 -4.04
N ALA A 672 -16.69 -55.29 -3.78
CA ALA A 672 -17.50 -54.10 -3.56
C ALA A 672 -17.79 -53.95 -2.06
N SER A 673 -17.90 -52.72 -1.59
CA SER A 673 -18.93 -52.35 -0.61
C SER A 673 -19.30 -50.87 -0.74
N ASN A 674 -20.54 -50.67 -1.17
CA ASN A 674 -21.33 -49.45 -1.22
C ASN A 674 -21.41 -48.71 0.13
N SER A 675 -21.51 -47.38 0.07
CA SER A 675 -22.75 -46.71 0.50
C SER A 675 -22.87 -45.31 -0.14
N THR A 676 -23.72 -45.26 -1.15
CA THR A 676 -24.41 -44.10 -1.71
C THR A 676 -25.19 -43.30 -0.66
N HIS A 677 -25.25 -41.97 -0.79
CA HIS A 677 -26.53 -41.23 -0.84
C HIS A 677 -26.35 -39.87 -1.53
N ALA A 678 -27.11 -39.69 -2.61
CA ALA A 678 -27.31 -38.45 -3.35
C ALA A 678 -28.77 -38.01 -3.15
N THR A 679 -29.00 -36.75 -2.83
CA THR A 679 -30.28 -36.03 -2.99
C THR A 679 -29.93 -34.54 -3.05
N ALA A 680 -29.82 -33.93 -4.23
CA ALA A 680 -30.87 -33.27 -5.02
C ALA A 680 -31.24 -31.84 -4.54
N LEU A 681 -30.82 -30.85 -5.36
CA LEU A 681 -31.61 -29.78 -6.00
C LEU A 681 -32.45 -28.78 -5.17
N ARG A 682 -32.23 -27.49 -5.54
CA ARG A 682 -33.02 -26.24 -5.33
C ARG A 682 -32.81 -25.59 -3.94
N HIS A 683 -32.49 -24.31 -3.81
CA HIS A 683 -32.91 -23.13 -4.57
C HIS A 683 -31.85 -22.02 -4.57
#